data_AF-A0A139XJP5-F1
#
_entry.id   AF-A0A139XJP5-F1
#
_cell.length_a   1.000
_cell.length_b   1.000
_cell.length_c   1.000
_cell.angle_alpha   90.00
_cell.angle_beta   90.00
_cell.angle_gamma   90.00
#
_symmetry.space_group_name_H-M   'P 1'
#
loop_
_entity.id
_entity.type
_entity.pdbx_description
1 polymer ?
#
loop_
_entity_poly.entity_id
_entity_poly.type
_entity_poly.pdbx_seq_one_letter_code
_entity_poly.pdbx_strand_id
1 'polypeptide(L)'
;MGARAFRGGRRPSMREVSCATVHCARAVCLAATRCRFSRTRGRCRVPLKLAVCALFFLSEVLLTFHFFYRATGAFDGNREDLDDFLHRSFFATDSFRRMAPTQLEQCASHGKLLQEKKKLEKLHLRDLLKDEARNDLLIRSTDQGVYLDFSRQKITLETLQHLVNLAHERQVPAMVKRMFSGEKINQTENRAVLHVALRMPEGSEPVHVDGKNVLDEVHAVLRRIRVFSEKVRSGEIRGHTGKKLVNVISIGIGGSYLGTEFVHLALAAEGYAAEKAHGRQIHFLANVDPVDVWLAERGFDPEETLVVVISKTFTTAETMMNARSVRDWYLHHYKGDERALGAHFCAVSTNLDGTSKFGIQSDRVFGFWDWVGGRYSVTSAVGILPLALQYGYDVAQEFLNGAHAMDVHFKTAELADNLPMLMGLISVWNATFFGYSNVAVLPYAQALLRFPAHIQQLTMESNGKRVTMDGKTLDFDVGEIFFGEPGTNGQHSFYQLIHQGRVIPAEFIGFCKSQRAIKLKEEPVSNHDELMSNFFAQPDALAFGKTPEELRKEGIPEKLVPHKTFPGDRPSCMLLFPEISPFHIGQLLALYEHRVAVEGWLWGINSFDQWGVELGKVLAKGVRGILQKRREGKAPHESGQSELCSSTRKILEHYVQQSKA
;
A
#
# COMPACT_ATOMS: atom_id res chain seq x y z
N MET A 1 44.59 -62.83 -30.17
CA MET A 1 44.09 -64.22 -30.07
C MET A 1 42.96 -64.27 -29.05
N GLY A 2 41.75 -64.71 -29.44
CA GLY A 2 40.56 -65.12 -28.61
C GLY A 2 39.89 -64.07 -27.71
N ALA A 3 38.61 -63.64 -27.88
CA ALA A 3 37.30 -64.30 -27.64
C ALA A 3 37.10 -64.70 -26.14
N ARG A 4 36.02 -64.41 -25.38
CA ARG A 4 34.56 -64.37 -25.61
C ARG A 4 33.79 -63.75 -24.40
N ALA A 5 32.48 -63.55 -24.61
CA ALA A 5 31.48 -62.85 -23.79
C ALA A 5 30.88 -63.58 -22.56
N PHE A 6 30.18 -62.83 -21.68
CA PHE A 6 28.92 -63.23 -21.02
C PHE A 6 27.96 -62.02 -20.83
N ARG A 7 26.67 -62.22 -21.15
CA ARG A 7 25.52 -61.30 -21.00
C ARG A 7 24.78 -61.58 -19.69
N GLY A 8 24.07 -60.56 -19.15
CA GLY A 8 22.75 -60.74 -18.51
C GLY A 8 22.54 -60.11 -17.12
N GLY A 9 21.84 -58.97 -17.07
CA GLY A 9 21.24 -58.41 -15.85
C GLY A 9 20.24 -57.28 -16.19
N ARG A 10 18.95 -57.47 -15.89
CA ARG A 10 17.86 -56.51 -16.17
C ARG A 10 18.00 -55.24 -15.31
N ARG A 11 17.74 -54.06 -15.88
CA ARG A 11 17.49 -52.81 -15.12
C ARG A 11 16.05 -52.83 -14.56
N PRO A 12 15.82 -52.49 -13.28
CA PRO A 12 14.48 -52.47 -12.70
C PRO A 12 13.65 -51.30 -13.27
N SER A 13 12.34 -51.47 -13.32
CA SER A 13 11.43 -50.49 -13.92
C SER A 13 11.03 -49.39 -12.92
N MET A 14 10.66 -48.22 -13.44
CA MET A 14 10.31 -46.99 -12.68
C MET A 14 9.22 -47.19 -11.61
N ARG A 15 8.40 -48.25 -11.71
CA ARG A 15 7.38 -48.60 -10.70
C ARG A 15 7.95 -49.30 -9.46
N GLU A 16 9.06 -50.03 -9.57
CA GLU A 16 9.63 -50.81 -8.47
C GLU A 16 10.38 -49.92 -7.47
N VAL A 17 11.04 -48.85 -7.95
CA VAL A 17 11.77 -47.89 -7.10
C VAL A 17 10.81 -46.94 -6.37
N SER A 18 9.68 -46.57 -6.99
CA SER A 18 8.63 -45.76 -6.38
C SER A 18 7.93 -46.49 -5.22
N CYS A 19 7.66 -47.80 -5.37
CA CYS A 19 6.97 -48.58 -4.35
C CYS A 19 7.82 -48.78 -3.08
N ALA A 20 9.13 -49.02 -3.23
CA ALA A 20 10.06 -49.20 -2.10
C ALA A 20 10.21 -47.90 -1.26
N THR A 21 10.27 -46.75 -1.94
CA THR A 21 10.44 -45.44 -1.27
C THR A 21 9.18 -45.04 -0.48
N VAL A 22 7.99 -45.33 -1.03
CA VAL A 22 6.71 -45.05 -0.37
C VAL A 22 6.45 -45.98 0.81
N HIS A 23 6.84 -47.26 0.72
CA HIS A 23 6.70 -48.21 1.85
C HIS A 23 7.63 -47.87 3.02
N CYS A 24 8.86 -47.42 2.77
CA CYS A 24 9.79 -46.96 3.82
C CYS A 24 9.32 -45.65 4.48
N ALA A 25 8.82 -44.69 3.71
CA ALA A 25 8.27 -43.45 4.25
C ALA A 25 7.04 -43.71 5.15
N ARG A 26 6.19 -44.67 4.79
CA ARG A 26 5.07 -45.12 5.63
C ARG A 26 5.53 -45.75 6.94
N ALA A 27 6.59 -46.57 6.91
CA ALA A 27 7.14 -47.21 8.12
C ALA A 27 7.71 -46.19 9.12
N VAL A 28 8.37 -45.13 8.63
CA VAL A 28 8.92 -44.05 9.48
C VAL A 28 7.80 -43.17 10.05
N CYS A 29 6.77 -42.84 9.27
CA CYS A 29 5.58 -42.13 9.78
C CYS A 29 4.81 -42.94 10.83
N LEU A 30 4.72 -44.28 10.68
CA LEU A 30 4.11 -45.18 11.66
C LEU A 30 4.93 -45.32 12.96
N ALA A 31 6.26 -45.26 12.87
CA ALA A 31 7.13 -45.25 14.05
C ALA A 31 7.04 -43.91 14.82
N ALA A 32 6.94 -42.78 14.11
CA ALA A 32 6.80 -41.46 14.71
C ALA A 32 5.41 -41.24 15.36
N THR A 33 4.35 -41.83 14.82
CA THR A 33 3.00 -41.76 15.42
C THR A 33 2.84 -42.68 16.63
N ARG A 34 3.54 -43.82 16.70
CA ARG A 34 3.54 -44.69 17.89
C ARG A 34 4.25 -44.10 19.11
N CYS A 35 5.10 -43.09 18.94
CA CYS A 35 5.67 -42.34 20.09
C CYS A 35 4.74 -41.26 20.68
N ARG A 36 3.57 -40.97 20.09
CA ARG A 36 2.65 -39.93 20.57
C ARG A 36 1.44 -40.43 21.39
N PHE A 37 1.33 -41.73 21.65
CA PHE A 37 0.32 -42.28 22.55
C PHE A 37 0.96 -43.12 23.66
N SER A 38 1.58 -42.44 24.62
CA SER A 38 1.72 -42.95 25.98
C SER A 38 1.69 -41.76 26.94
N ARG A 39 0.55 -41.60 27.63
CA ARG A 39 0.41 -40.69 28.76
C ARG A 39 0.88 -41.44 30.00
N THR A 40 2.14 -41.23 30.40
CA THR A 40 2.56 -41.31 31.81
C THR A 40 3.92 -40.63 31.99
N ARG A 41 4.03 -39.83 33.06
CA ARG A 41 5.16 -39.03 33.55
C ARG A 41 6.57 -39.57 33.22
N GLY A 42 7.44 -38.71 32.69
CA GLY A 42 8.90 -38.91 32.67
C GLY A 42 9.61 -38.30 31.46
N ARG A 43 10.72 -37.56 31.69
CA ARG A 43 11.53 -36.84 30.69
C ARG A 43 11.84 -37.68 29.44
N CYS A 44 11.48 -37.19 28.24
CA CYS A 44 11.90 -37.78 26.98
C CYS A 44 13.23 -37.14 26.52
N ARG A 45 14.34 -37.86 26.65
CA ARG A 45 15.62 -37.53 25.98
C ARG A 45 15.66 -38.27 24.66
N VAL A 46 15.64 -37.54 23.53
CA VAL A 46 15.92 -38.13 22.22
C VAL A 46 17.42 -38.46 22.17
N PRO A 47 17.85 -39.70 21.79
CA PRO A 47 19.26 -40.03 21.70
C PRO A 47 19.94 -39.21 20.61
N LEU A 48 21.08 -38.59 20.90
CA LEU A 48 21.89 -37.79 19.97
C LEU A 48 22.17 -38.53 18.63
N LYS A 49 22.24 -39.88 18.67
CA LYS A 49 22.40 -40.73 17.47
C LYS A 49 21.21 -40.65 16.50
N LEU A 50 19.97 -40.49 16.98
CA LEU A 50 18.79 -40.36 16.10
C LEU A 50 18.72 -38.98 15.43
N ALA A 51 19.14 -37.92 16.12
CA ALA A 51 19.23 -36.59 15.55
C ALA A 51 20.33 -36.48 14.48
N VAL A 52 21.49 -37.12 14.72
CA VAL A 52 22.58 -37.17 13.73
C VAL A 52 22.20 -38.02 12.51
N CYS A 53 21.51 -39.14 12.69
CA CYS A 53 20.99 -39.92 11.56
C CYS A 53 19.94 -39.16 10.75
N ALA A 54 19.05 -38.39 11.39
CA ALA A 54 18.08 -37.56 10.68
C ALA A 54 18.75 -36.44 9.87
N LEU A 55 19.80 -35.81 10.42
CA LEU A 55 20.60 -34.79 9.73
C LEU A 55 21.37 -35.36 8.52
N PHE A 56 21.97 -36.55 8.67
CA PHE A 56 22.61 -37.24 7.56
C PHE A 56 21.60 -37.61 6.46
N PHE A 57 20.41 -38.11 6.84
CA PHE A 57 19.37 -38.48 5.88
C PHE A 57 18.78 -37.27 5.15
N LEU A 58 18.60 -36.13 5.83
CA LEU A 58 18.22 -34.87 5.19
C LEU A 58 19.28 -34.38 4.20
N SER A 59 20.57 -34.54 4.53
CA SER A 59 21.66 -34.18 3.63
C SER A 59 21.69 -35.04 2.36
N GLU A 60 21.44 -36.36 2.47
CA GLU A 60 21.37 -37.25 1.31
C GLU A 60 20.10 -37.01 0.47
N VAL A 61 18.95 -36.73 1.10
CA VAL A 61 17.73 -36.37 0.38
C VAL A 61 17.91 -35.05 -0.37
N LEU A 62 18.58 -34.06 0.23
CA LEU A 62 18.90 -32.79 -0.43
C LEU A 62 19.89 -32.95 -1.59
N LEU A 63 20.92 -33.79 -1.44
CA LEU A 63 21.84 -34.13 -2.55
C LEU A 63 21.12 -34.87 -3.68
N THR A 64 20.21 -35.79 -3.34
CA THR A 64 19.43 -36.54 -4.32
C THR A 64 18.46 -35.61 -5.06
N PHE A 65 17.83 -34.66 -4.35
CA PHE A 65 17.02 -33.59 -4.96
C PHE A 65 17.87 -32.69 -5.87
N HIS A 66 19.08 -32.34 -5.46
CA HIS A 66 20.00 -31.51 -6.26
C HIS A 66 20.43 -32.20 -7.56
N PHE A 67 20.72 -33.51 -7.52
CA PHE A 67 21.03 -34.29 -8.73
C PHE A 67 19.80 -34.52 -9.63
N PHE A 68 18.63 -34.74 -9.04
CA PHE A 68 17.38 -34.98 -9.78
C PHE A 68 16.91 -33.73 -10.55
N TYR A 69 17.05 -32.54 -9.96
CA TYR A 69 16.68 -31.28 -10.62
C TYR A 69 17.67 -30.85 -11.71
N ARG A 70 18.98 -31.12 -11.54
CA ARG A 70 19.98 -30.89 -12.61
C ARG A 70 19.80 -31.81 -13.82
N ALA A 71 19.38 -33.06 -13.60
CA ALA A 71 19.19 -34.04 -14.66
C ALA A 71 17.90 -33.83 -15.47
N THR A 72 16.93 -33.08 -14.94
CA THR A 72 15.60 -32.87 -15.55
C THR A 72 15.42 -31.48 -16.16
N GLY A 73 16.39 -30.57 -16.04
CA GLY A 73 16.35 -29.23 -16.65
C GLY A 73 15.26 -28.30 -16.11
N ALA A 74 14.70 -28.60 -14.93
CA ALA A 74 13.52 -27.90 -14.39
C ALA A 74 13.83 -26.64 -13.55
N PHE A 75 15.06 -26.11 -13.58
CA PHE A 75 15.43 -24.87 -12.90
C PHE A 75 16.54 -24.14 -13.68
N ASP A 76 16.20 -23.02 -14.30
CA ASP A 76 17.12 -22.13 -15.04
C ASP A 76 17.30 -20.81 -14.26
N GLY A 77 17.34 -20.91 -12.92
CA GLY A 77 17.51 -19.80 -11.99
C GLY A 77 18.91 -19.77 -11.39
N ASN A 78 19.45 -18.58 -11.16
CA ASN A 78 20.76 -18.39 -10.55
C ASN A 78 20.80 -18.96 -9.12
N ARG A 79 22.01 -19.34 -8.69
CA ARG A 79 22.30 -19.90 -7.35
C ARG A 79 21.76 -19.04 -6.20
N GLU A 80 21.69 -17.71 -6.42
CA GLU A 80 21.12 -16.72 -5.49
C GLU A 80 19.62 -16.91 -5.21
N ASP A 81 18.80 -17.32 -6.19
CA ASP A 81 17.35 -17.50 -5.99
C ASP A 81 17.05 -18.72 -5.08
N LEU A 82 17.90 -19.74 -5.15
CA LEU A 82 17.79 -20.93 -4.33
C LEU A 82 18.34 -20.67 -2.92
N ASP A 83 19.44 -19.92 -2.81
CA ASP A 83 19.98 -19.51 -1.52
C ASP A 83 19.04 -18.55 -0.79
N ASP A 84 18.38 -17.60 -1.47
CA ASP A 84 17.37 -16.70 -0.88
C ASP A 84 16.10 -17.49 -0.46
N PHE A 85 15.65 -18.46 -1.26
CA PHE A 85 14.55 -19.36 -0.87
C PHE A 85 14.89 -20.21 0.37
N LEU A 86 16.12 -20.76 0.44
CA LEU A 86 16.57 -21.56 1.56
C LEU A 86 16.83 -20.70 2.80
N HIS A 87 17.39 -19.49 2.66
CA HIS A 87 17.59 -18.55 3.77
C HIS A 87 16.26 -18.13 4.39
N ARG A 88 15.24 -17.86 3.56
CA ARG A 88 13.86 -17.55 4.01
C ARG A 88 13.17 -18.74 4.68
N SER A 89 13.50 -19.97 4.27
CA SER A 89 12.91 -21.20 4.81
C SER A 89 13.53 -21.63 6.15
N PHE A 90 14.82 -21.33 6.38
CA PHE A 90 15.54 -21.76 7.59
C PHE A 90 15.28 -20.89 8.84
N PHE A 91 14.88 -19.62 8.67
CA PHE A 91 14.49 -18.74 9.79
C PHE A 91 13.09 -19.00 10.35
N ALA A 92 12.31 -19.92 9.77
CA ALA A 92 10.98 -20.29 10.24
C ALA A 92 10.98 -21.18 11.50
N THR A 93 12.13 -21.35 12.18
CA THR A 93 12.24 -22.15 13.41
C THR A 93 12.26 -21.32 14.70
N ASP A 94 12.41 -19.99 14.61
CA ASP A 94 12.22 -19.10 15.75
C ASP A 94 10.76 -18.63 15.83
N SER A 95 10.11 -18.86 16.97
CA SER A 95 8.77 -18.33 17.21
C SER A 95 8.77 -16.81 17.05
N PHE A 96 7.94 -16.24 16.16
CA PHE A 96 7.79 -14.79 16.02
C PHE A 96 7.55 -14.15 17.38
N ARG A 97 8.32 -13.11 17.70
CA ARG A 97 8.18 -12.38 18.97
C ARG A 97 6.82 -11.68 18.98
N ARG A 98 5.87 -12.14 19.80
CA ARG A 98 4.60 -11.42 19.99
C ARG A 98 4.85 -10.04 20.59
N MET A 99 4.68 -8.99 19.79
CA MET A 99 4.88 -7.61 20.23
C MET A 99 3.68 -7.06 21.01
N ALA A 100 2.46 -7.57 20.73
CA ALA A 100 1.22 -7.29 21.45
C ALA A 100 0.42 -8.60 21.65
N PRO A 101 0.62 -9.33 22.76
CA PRO A 101 0.26 -10.76 22.86
C PRO A 101 -1.23 -11.04 23.07
N THR A 102 -2.00 -10.09 23.61
CA THR A 102 -3.43 -10.25 23.91
C THR A 102 -4.26 -10.08 22.65
N GLN A 103 -4.85 -11.13 22.06
CA GLN A 103 -5.68 -10.97 20.85
C GLN A 103 -6.85 -9.99 21.08
N LEU A 104 -7.38 -9.41 20.01
CA LEU A 104 -8.44 -8.39 20.10
C LEU A 104 -9.60 -8.85 20.97
N GLU A 105 -10.08 -10.07 20.76
CA GLU A 105 -11.21 -10.67 21.45
C GLU A 105 -10.91 -11.04 22.92
N GLN A 106 -9.62 -11.10 23.29
CA GLN A 106 -9.14 -11.39 24.64
C GLN A 106 -8.93 -10.13 25.49
N CYS A 107 -8.98 -8.96 24.87
CA CYS A 107 -8.88 -7.68 25.55
C CYS A 107 -10.09 -7.48 26.48
N ALA A 108 -9.86 -7.02 27.72
CA ALA A 108 -10.93 -6.80 28.68
C ALA A 108 -11.94 -5.76 28.19
N SER A 109 -11.48 -4.76 27.45
CA SER A 109 -12.32 -3.73 26.83
C SER A 109 -13.14 -4.24 25.65
N HIS A 110 -12.75 -5.35 25.00
CA HIS A 110 -13.51 -5.91 23.87
C HIS A 110 -14.91 -6.38 24.28
N GLY A 111 -15.02 -7.11 25.40
CA GLY A 111 -16.31 -7.54 25.93
C GLY A 111 -17.24 -6.38 26.30
N LYS A 112 -16.66 -5.28 26.80
CA LYS A 112 -17.41 -4.03 27.09
C LYS A 112 -17.87 -3.35 25.80
N LEU A 113 -17.01 -3.27 24.80
CA LEU A 113 -17.33 -2.68 23.49
C LEU A 113 -18.44 -3.46 22.77
N LEU A 114 -18.50 -4.80 22.91
CA LEU A 114 -19.63 -5.58 22.42
C LEU A 114 -20.95 -5.19 23.11
N GLN A 115 -20.93 -4.90 24.42
CA GLN A 115 -22.12 -4.43 25.15
C GLN A 115 -22.51 -3.01 24.74
N GLU A 116 -21.53 -2.11 24.62
CA GLU A 116 -21.74 -0.75 24.11
C GLU A 116 -22.38 -0.78 22.73
N LYS A 117 -21.93 -1.65 21.82
CA LYS A 117 -22.51 -1.79 20.48
C LYS A 117 -24.00 -2.13 20.55
N LYS A 118 -24.38 -3.04 21.46
CA LYS A 118 -25.79 -3.42 21.68
C LYS A 118 -26.65 -2.31 22.29
N LYS A 119 -26.05 -1.38 23.04
CA LYS A 119 -26.74 -0.18 23.52
C LYS A 119 -26.88 0.83 22.39
N LEU A 120 -25.79 1.12 21.66
CA LEU A 120 -25.75 2.20 20.67
C LEU A 120 -26.46 1.86 19.37
N GLU A 121 -26.61 0.59 19.00
CA GLU A 121 -27.49 0.22 17.87
C GLU A 121 -28.96 0.62 18.09
N LYS A 122 -29.36 0.94 19.33
CA LYS A 122 -30.71 1.39 19.69
C LYS A 122 -30.84 2.92 19.81
N LEU A 123 -29.73 3.65 19.89
CA LEU A 123 -29.72 5.11 20.07
C LEU A 123 -29.38 5.80 18.76
N HIS A 124 -30.30 6.57 18.21
CA HIS A 124 -30.08 7.24 16.93
C HIS A 124 -29.11 8.42 17.06
N LEU A 125 -28.26 8.68 16.05
CA LEU A 125 -27.34 9.83 16.03
C LEU A 125 -28.05 11.17 16.30
N ARG A 126 -29.25 11.39 15.73
CA ARG A 126 -30.10 12.56 16.02
C ARG A 126 -30.34 12.83 17.52
N ASP A 127 -30.32 11.80 18.36
CA ASP A 127 -30.50 11.96 19.81
C ASP A 127 -29.14 12.14 20.51
N LEU A 128 -28.12 11.41 20.09
CA LEU A 128 -26.75 11.58 20.57
C LEU A 128 -26.20 12.99 20.30
N LEU A 129 -26.56 13.59 19.17
CA LEU A 129 -26.14 14.93 18.75
C LEU A 129 -26.89 16.06 19.48
N LYS A 130 -27.93 15.77 20.28
CA LYS A 130 -28.56 16.77 21.15
C LYS A 130 -27.72 17.08 22.40
N ASP A 131 -26.78 16.20 22.75
CA ASP A 131 -25.88 16.39 23.88
C ASP A 131 -24.68 17.23 23.46
N GLU A 132 -24.75 18.54 23.70
CA GLU A 132 -23.69 19.50 23.36
C GLU A 132 -22.38 19.18 24.10
N ALA A 133 -22.45 18.78 25.38
CA ALA A 133 -21.26 18.43 26.15
C ALA A 133 -20.53 17.21 25.56
N ARG A 134 -21.29 16.22 25.06
CA ARG A 134 -20.72 15.12 24.27
C ARG A 134 -20.09 15.64 22.99
N ASN A 135 -20.78 16.48 22.23
CA ASN A 135 -20.30 16.95 20.93
C ASN A 135 -18.97 17.72 21.07
N ASP A 136 -18.87 18.62 22.05
CA ASP A 136 -17.66 19.41 22.33
C ASP A 136 -16.46 18.51 22.65
N LEU A 137 -16.68 17.43 23.41
CA LEU A 137 -15.64 16.46 23.77
C LEU A 137 -15.30 15.45 22.67
N LEU A 138 -16.03 15.46 21.55
CA LEU A 138 -15.76 14.66 20.35
C LEU A 138 -15.22 15.51 19.18
N ILE A 139 -14.60 16.64 19.53
CA ILE A 139 -13.83 17.49 18.64
C ILE A 139 -12.37 17.50 19.10
N ARG A 140 -11.43 17.40 18.16
CA ARG A 140 -10.02 17.67 18.41
C ARG A 140 -9.51 18.71 17.43
N SER A 141 -8.72 19.65 17.92
CA SER A 141 -8.06 20.64 17.10
C SER A 141 -6.59 20.73 17.50
N THR A 142 -5.70 20.49 16.54
CA THR A 142 -4.26 20.68 16.77
C THR A 142 -3.90 22.15 16.63
N ASP A 143 -2.82 22.57 17.29
CA ASP A 143 -2.24 23.90 17.18
C ASP A 143 -1.75 24.24 15.76
N GLN A 144 -1.51 23.22 14.93
CA GLN A 144 -1.09 23.33 13.53
C GLN A 144 -2.25 23.15 12.53
N GLY A 145 -3.49 23.39 12.98
CA GLY A 145 -4.63 23.66 12.11
C GLY A 145 -5.44 22.44 11.66
N VAL A 146 -5.22 21.25 12.23
CA VAL A 146 -6.04 20.08 11.90
C VAL A 146 -7.24 20.03 12.85
N TYR A 147 -8.44 20.21 12.31
CA TYR A 147 -9.69 20.09 13.05
C TYR A 147 -10.39 18.78 12.68
N LEU A 148 -10.66 17.93 13.66
CA LEU A 148 -11.37 16.66 13.52
C LEU A 148 -12.64 16.69 14.37
N ASP A 149 -13.79 16.59 13.72
CA ASP A 149 -15.09 16.30 14.35
C ASP A 149 -15.45 14.83 14.10
N PHE A 150 -15.64 14.09 15.19
CA PHE A 150 -16.09 12.70 15.19
C PHE A 150 -17.35 12.51 16.06
N SER A 151 -18.12 13.59 16.26
CA SER A 151 -19.39 13.59 17.01
C SER A 151 -20.50 12.78 16.33
N ARG A 152 -20.46 12.70 14.99
CA ARG A 152 -21.39 11.92 14.14
C ARG A 152 -21.01 10.44 14.07
N GLN A 153 -20.36 9.92 15.09
CA GLN A 153 -20.08 8.50 15.27
C GLN A 153 -21.03 7.88 16.31
N LYS A 154 -21.32 6.60 16.14
CA LYS A 154 -22.17 5.81 17.06
C LYS A 154 -21.40 5.48 18.34
N ILE A 155 -21.09 6.50 19.14
CA ILE A 155 -20.31 6.42 20.39
C ILE A 155 -20.87 7.37 21.45
N THR A 156 -20.73 7.00 22.73
CA THR A 156 -20.76 7.93 23.88
C THR A 156 -19.34 8.19 24.37
N LEU A 157 -19.17 9.09 25.35
CA LEU A 157 -17.87 9.27 26.00
C LEU A 157 -17.39 8.01 26.75
N GLU A 158 -18.33 7.22 27.29
CA GLU A 158 -18.02 5.91 27.88
C GLU A 158 -17.48 4.94 26.83
N THR A 159 -18.14 4.87 25.66
CA THR A 159 -17.66 4.05 24.54
C THR A 159 -16.28 4.51 24.07
N LEU A 160 -16.04 5.82 23.95
CA LEU A 160 -14.73 6.36 23.59
C LEU A 160 -13.65 5.95 24.61
N GLN A 161 -13.94 6.03 25.91
CA GLN A 161 -13.01 5.58 26.93
C GLN A 161 -12.68 4.08 26.80
N HIS A 162 -13.67 3.25 26.45
CA HIS A 162 -13.42 1.82 26.19
C HIS A 162 -12.57 1.58 24.94
N LEU A 163 -12.75 2.37 23.88
CA LEU A 163 -11.90 2.33 22.69
C LEU A 163 -10.45 2.73 23.03
N VAL A 164 -10.26 3.80 23.80
CA VAL A 164 -8.93 4.23 24.29
C VAL A 164 -8.27 3.14 25.13
N ASN A 165 -9.03 2.53 26.05
CA ASN A 165 -8.53 1.41 26.87
C ASN A 165 -8.15 0.20 26.01
N LEU A 166 -8.93 -0.11 24.97
CA LEU A 166 -8.61 -1.18 24.03
C LEU A 166 -7.25 -0.93 23.36
N ALA A 167 -6.96 0.31 22.92
CA ALA A 167 -5.66 0.63 22.33
C ALA A 167 -4.50 0.47 23.32
N HIS A 168 -4.70 0.76 24.60
CA HIS A 168 -3.72 0.46 25.65
C HIS A 168 -3.52 -1.06 25.85
N GLU A 169 -4.62 -1.83 25.89
CA GLU A 169 -4.59 -3.30 26.04
C GLU A 169 -3.89 -3.98 24.83
N ARG A 170 -4.07 -3.41 23.63
CA ARG A 170 -3.37 -3.81 22.40
C ARG A 170 -1.95 -3.24 22.28
N GLN A 171 -1.50 -2.49 23.28
CA GLN A 171 -0.15 -1.92 23.38
C GLN A 171 0.24 -1.02 22.19
N VAL A 172 -0.74 -0.35 21.60
CA VAL A 172 -0.53 0.51 20.42
C VAL A 172 0.51 1.61 20.68
N PRO A 173 0.51 2.34 21.83
CA PRO A 173 1.57 3.32 22.11
C PRO A 173 2.98 2.72 22.16
N ALA A 174 3.13 1.46 22.59
CA ALA A 174 4.41 0.77 22.56
C ALA A 174 4.82 0.43 21.13
N MET A 175 3.89 0.00 20.28
CA MET A 175 4.12 -0.27 18.86
C MET A 175 4.58 0.99 18.11
N VAL A 176 4.00 2.16 18.41
CA VAL A 176 4.46 3.44 17.89
C VAL A 176 5.93 3.66 18.24
N LYS A 177 6.29 3.55 19.53
CA LYS A 177 7.69 3.73 19.97
C LYS A 177 8.65 2.78 19.23
N ARG A 178 8.27 1.51 19.03
CA ARG A 178 9.06 0.52 18.28
C ARG A 178 9.25 0.93 16.81
N MET A 179 8.20 1.47 16.17
CA MET A 179 8.29 1.98 14.80
C MET A 179 9.30 3.11 14.72
N PHE A 180 9.15 4.14 15.56
CA PHE A 180 10.00 5.33 15.55
C PHE A 180 11.45 5.05 15.95
N SER A 181 11.71 4.03 16.77
CA SER A 181 13.08 3.63 17.14
C SER A 181 13.77 2.74 16.11
N GLY A 182 13.07 2.33 15.05
CA GLY A 182 13.64 1.47 13.99
C GLY A 182 13.67 -0.02 14.33
N GLU A 183 12.87 -0.48 15.31
CA GLU A 183 12.72 -1.91 15.53
C GLU A 183 12.13 -2.61 14.30
N LYS A 184 12.49 -3.89 14.11
CA LYS A 184 12.05 -4.73 13.00
C LYS A 184 10.61 -5.22 13.19
N ILE A 185 9.64 -4.29 13.18
CA ILE A 185 8.22 -4.57 13.43
C ILE A 185 7.51 -5.24 12.25
N ASN A 186 8.07 -5.17 11.04
CA ASN A 186 7.64 -6.01 9.92
C ASN A 186 8.32 -7.39 10.07
N GLN A 187 7.74 -8.27 10.89
CA GLN A 187 8.40 -9.51 11.29
C GLN A 187 8.44 -10.56 10.18
N THR A 188 7.45 -10.58 9.28
CA THR A 188 7.38 -11.58 8.20
C THR A 188 8.46 -11.36 7.14
N GLU A 189 9.02 -10.15 7.06
CA GLU A 189 10.17 -9.81 6.22
C GLU A 189 11.43 -9.46 7.03
N ASN A 190 11.34 -9.49 8.37
CA ASN A 190 12.40 -9.06 9.29
C ASN A 190 12.96 -7.66 8.98
N ARG A 191 12.07 -6.67 8.81
CA ARG A 191 12.42 -5.29 8.43
C ARG A 191 11.93 -4.26 9.44
N ALA A 192 12.68 -3.17 9.54
CA ALA A 192 12.20 -1.94 10.16
C ALA A 192 11.09 -1.31 9.30
N VAL A 193 10.34 -0.38 9.89
CA VAL A 193 9.30 0.39 9.21
C VAL A 193 9.49 1.85 9.59
N LEU A 194 10.09 2.63 8.68
CA LEU A 194 10.71 3.91 9.04
C LEU A 194 10.40 5.04 8.06
N HIS A 195 9.23 5.04 7.41
CA HIS A 195 8.80 6.15 6.55
C HIS A 195 8.80 7.52 7.27
N VAL A 196 8.65 7.53 8.61
CA VAL A 196 8.82 8.71 9.48
C VAL A 196 10.24 9.30 9.45
N ALA A 197 11.27 8.47 9.28
CA ALA A 197 12.67 8.95 9.23
C ALA A 197 12.96 9.78 7.97
N LEU A 198 12.19 9.58 6.89
CA LEU A 198 12.35 10.28 5.61
C LEU A 198 12.08 11.79 5.70
N ARG A 199 11.38 12.21 6.76
CA ARG A 199 10.91 13.57 6.99
C ARG A 199 11.35 14.15 8.34
N MET A 200 12.16 13.43 9.09
CA MET A 200 12.83 14.00 10.27
C MET A 200 13.81 15.08 9.79
N PRO A 201 13.79 16.30 10.34
CA PRO A 201 14.72 17.36 9.95
C PRO A 201 16.16 17.02 10.39
N GLU A 202 17.13 17.61 9.70
CA GLU A 202 18.55 17.46 10.04
C GLU A 202 18.79 17.95 11.48
N GLY A 203 19.53 17.17 12.27
CA GLY A 203 19.73 17.41 13.71
C GLY A 203 18.70 16.74 14.62
N SER A 204 17.73 16.00 14.08
CA SER A 204 16.84 15.15 14.88
C SER A 204 17.59 14.02 15.60
N GLU A 205 16.95 13.42 16.61
CA GLU A 205 17.48 12.27 17.33
C GLU A 205 17.84 11.12 16.36
N PRO A 206 19.06 10.55 16.44
CA PRO A 206 19.49 9.47 15.55
C PRO A 206 18.61 8.23 15.64
N VAL A 207 18.28 7.66 14.47
CA VAL A 207 17.52 6.41 14.39
C VAL A 207 18.44 5.33 13.83
N HIS A 208 18.67 4.28 14.61
CA HIS A 208 19.66 3.25 14.28
C HIS A 208 19.01 2.00 13.70
N VAL A 209 19.44 1.61 12.49
CA VAL A 209 19.14 0.28 11.91
C VAL A 209 20.46 -0.41 11.63
N ASP A 210 20.62 -1.62 12.15
CA ASP A 210 21.84 -2.43 12.01
C ASP A 210 23.13 -1.64 12.35
N GLY A 211 23.04 -0.79 13.40
CA GLY A 211 24.15 -0.01 13.94
C GLY A 211 24.44 1.32 13.23
N LYS A 212 23.66 1.70 12.21
CA LYS A 212 23.86 2.94 11.44
C LYS A 212 22.72 3.93 11.66
N ASN A 213 23.06 5.21 11.83
CA ASN A 213 22.06 6.29 11.80
C ASN A 213 21.52 6.45 10.38
N VAL A 214 20.24 6.10 10.17
CA VAL A 214 19.64 6.14 8.83
C VAL A 214 19.40 7.57 8.34
N LEU A 215 19.34 8.55 9.25
CA LEU A 215 19.09 9.95 8.90
C LEU A 215 20.21 10.55 8.04
N ASP A 216 21.45 10.09 8.23
CA ASP A 216 22.59 10.57 7.45
C ASP A 216 22.40 10.27 5.95
N GLU A 217 21.95 9.04 5.63
CA GLU A 217 21.68 8.61 4.27
C GLU A 217 20.40 9.28 3.71
N VAL A 218 19.36 9.47 4.55
CA VAL A 218 18.15 10.25 4.20
C VAL A 218 18.53 11.64 3.72
N HIS A 219 19.27 12.40 4.53
CA HIS A 219 19.65 13.76 4.19
C HIS A 219 20.66 13.83 3.04
N ALA A 220 21.53 12.83 2.89
CA ALA A 220 22.41 12.73 1.72
C ALA A 220 21.60 12.62 0.41
N VAL A 221 20.57 11.78 0.36
CA VAL A 221 19.68 11.66 -0.81
C VAL A 221 18.89 12.94 -1.02
N LEU A 222 18.30 13.52 0.02
CA LEU A 222 17.54 14.78 -0.07
C LEU A 222 18.40 15.94 -0.61
N ARG A 223 19.64 16.10 -0.14
CA ARG A 223 20.59 17.09 -0.67
C ARG A 223 20.90 16.86 -2.15
N ARG A 224 21.07 15.60 -2.56
CA ARG A 224 21.28 15.26 -3.98
C ARG A 224 20.06 15.60 -4.83
N ILE A 225 18.85 15.32 -4.34
CA ILE A 225 17.61 15.68 -5.05
C ILE A 225 17.49 17.20 -5.18
N ARG A 226 17.78 17.95 -4.11
CA ARG A 226 17.80 19.42 -4.14
C ARG A 226 18.72 19.93 -5.25
N VAL A 227 20.00 19.54 -5.22
CA VAL A 227 20.99 19.97 -6.21
C VAL A 227 20.58 19.56 -7.63
N PHE A 228 20.13 18.32 -7.82
CA PHE A 228 19.75 17.83 -9.14
C PHE A 228 18.53 18.58 -9.69
N SER A 229 17.48 18.74 -8.88
CA SER A 229 16.26 19.45 -9.30
C SER A 229 16.52 20.92 -9.60
N GLU A 230 17.34 21.61 -8.80
CA GLU A 230 17.77 22.99 -9.05
C GLU A 230 18.49 23.10 -10.40
N LYS A 231 19.44 22.20 -10.69
CA LYS A 231 20.22 22.20 -11.94
C LYS A 231 19.37 21.86 -13.17
N VAL A 232 18.42 20.93 -13.06
CA VAL A 232 17.50 20.60 -14.15
C VAL A 232 16.57 21.79 -14.43
N ARG A 233 16.01 22.41 -13.39
CA ARG A 233 15.08 23.53 -13.51
C ARG A 233 15.75 24.80 -14.03
N SER A 234 16.99 25.09 -13.61
CA SER A 234 17.76 26.23 -14.12
C SER A 234 18.18 26.02 -15.57
N GLY A 235 18.36 24.77 -15.99
CA GLY A 235 18.99 24.39 -17.25
C GLY A 235 20.51 24.39 -17.14
N GLU A 236 21.09 24.12 -15.98
CA GLU A 236 22.50 23.73 -15.91
C GLU A 236 22.66 22.28 -16.39
N ILE A 237 21.75 21.40 -15.98
CA ILE A 237 21.59 20.07 -16.58
C ILE A 237 20.65 20.19 -17.77
N ARG A 238 21.09 19.70 -18.92
CA ARG A 238 20.39 19.75 -20.21
C ARG A 238 20.17 18.35 -20.78
N GLY A 239 19.26 18.24 -21.73
CA GLY A 239 19.16 17.09 -22.61
C GLY A 239 20.38 16.98 -23.54
N HIS A 240 20.47 15.89 -24.28
CA HIS A 240 21.63 15.58 -25.12
C HIS A 240 21.92 16.67 -26.16
N THR A 241 20.89 17.32 -26.70
CA THR A 241 21.03 18.41 -27.70
C THR A 241 21.23 19.80 -27.07
N GLY A 242 21.36 19.89 -25.73
CA GLY A 242 21.52 21.15 -25.01
C GLY A 242 20.21 21.87 -24.66
N LYS A 243 19.04 21.31 -25.02
CA LYS A 243 17.73 21.85 -24.61
C LYS A 243 17.47 21.64 -23.11
N LYS A 244 16.64 22.50 -22.52
CA LYS A 244 16.22 22.37 -21.11
C LYS A 244 15.24 21.20 -20.98
N LEU A 245 15.31 20.50 -19.86
CA LEU A 245 14.40 19.40 -19.56
C LEU A 245 13.16 19.94 -18.82
N VAL A 246 12.12 20.26 -19.60
CA VAL A 246 10.86 20.83 -19.11
C VAL A 246 9.77 19.79 -18.95
N ASN A 247 9.92 18.62 -19.58
CA ASN A 247 8.99 17.50 -19.49
C ASN A 247 9.58 16.37 -18.63
N VAL A 248 8.73 15.67 -17.87
CA VAL A 248 9.11 14.52 -17.07
C VAL A 248 8.17 13.35 -17.36
N ILE A 249 8.72 12.18 -17.67
CA ILE A 249 7.98 10.92 -17.66
C ILE A 249 8.40 10.14 -16.41
N SER A 250 7.48 10.01 -15.45
CA SER A 250 7.70 9.25 -14.21
C SER A 250 7.13 7.85 -14.36
N ILE A 251 8.01 6.86 -14.51
CA ILE A 251 7.64 5.46 -14.74
C ILE A 251 7.61 4.70 -13.42
N GLY A 252 6.44 4.22 -13.01
CA GLY A 252 6.27 3.48 -11.76
C GLY A 252 4.82 3.05 -11.53
N ILE A 253 4.62 1.90 -10.89
CA ILE A 253 3.29 1.34 -10.60
C ILE A 253 3.04 1.21 -9.10
N GLY A 254 1.76 1.29 -8.70
CA GLY A 254 1.34 1.22 -7.30
C GLY A 254 2.00 2.30 -6.44
N GLY A 255 2.75 1.86 -5.42
CA GLY A 255 3.38 2.78 -4.45
C GLY A 255 4.45 3.69 -5.05
N SER A 256 5.01 3.32 -6.21
CA SER A 256 5.97 4.13 -6.95
C SER A 256 5.37 5.37 -7.63
N TYR A 257 4.03 5.54 -7.65
CA TYR A 257 3.40 6.71 -8.26
C TYR A 257 2.14 7.23 -7.56
N LEU A 258 1.31 6.37 -6.94
CA LEU A 258 -0.02 6.79 -6.45
C LEU A 258 0.05 7.95 -5.45
N GLY A 259 0.97 7.89 -4.49
CA GLY A 259 1.19 8.99 -3.54
C GLY A 259 1.75 10.24 -4.24
N THR A 260 2.66 10.07 -5.19
CA THR A 260 3.26 11.17 -5.96
C THR A 260 2.22 11.87 -6.84
N GLU A 261 1.34 11.13 -7.52
CA GLU A 261 0.27 11.68 -8.36
C GLU A 261 -0.78 12.42 -7.50
N PHE A 262 -1.12 11.87 -6.34
CA PHE A 262 -1.95 12.56 -5.34
C PHE A 262 -1.33 13.93 -4.99
N VAL A 263 -0.10 13.96 -4.49
CA VAL A 263 0.54 15.22 -4.06
C VAL A 263 0.75 16.16 -5.24
N HIS A 264 1.07 15.63 -6.42
CA HIS A 264 1.24 16.40 -7.63
C HIS A 264 -0.04 17.18 -7.97
N LEU A 265 -1.19 16.52 -8.05
CA LEU A 265 -2.46 17.19 -8.39
C LEU A 265 -2.95 18.08 -7.26
N ALA A 266 -2.71 17.71 -6.00
CA ALA A 266 -3.07 18.51 -4.85
C ALA A 266 -2.40 19.89 -4.87
N LEU A 267 -1.18 19.99 -5.40
CA LEU A 267 -0.40 21.23 -5.44
C LEU A 267 -0.47 21.95 -6.79
N ALA A 268 -0.99 21.31 -7.84
CA ALA A 268 -0.96 21.85 -9.20
C ALA A 268 -1.66 23.21 -9.36
N ALA A 269 -2.68 23.48 -8.55
CA ALA A 269 -3.43 24.74 -8.57
C ALA A 269 -3.05 25.72 -7.44
N GLU A 270 -2.20 25.32 -6.49
CA GLU A 270 -1.71 26.20 -5.42
C GLU A 270 -0.92 27.37 -6.04
N GLY A 271 -1.06 28.57 -5.48
CA GLY A 271 -0.54 29.80 -6.08
C GLY A 271 0.97 29.74 -6.35
N TYR A 272 1.76 29.47 -5.31
CA TYR A 272 3.22 29.43 -5.40
C TYR A 272 3.72 28.22 -6.19
N ALA A 273 3.19 27.02 -5.95
CA ALA A 273 3.58 25.81 -6.66
C ALA A 273 3.26 25.90 -8.16
N ALA A 274 2.10 26.44 -8.55
CA ALA A 274 1.75 26.66 -9.95
C ALA A 274 2.73 27.61 -10.66
N GLU A 275 3.14 28.70 -9.98
CA GLU A 275 4.18 29.60 -10.51
C GLU A 275 5.51 28.87 -10.71
N LYS A 276 5.91 28.03 -9.74
CA LYS A 276 7.15 27.24 -9.85
C LYS A 276 7.08 26.15 -10.91
N ALA A 277 5.89 25.64 -11.21
CA ALA A 277 5.66 24.64 -12.26
C ALA A 277 5.42 25.23 -13.65
N HIS A 278 5.37 26.56 -13.79
CA HIS A 278 5.08 27.21 -15.05
C HIS A 278 6.02 26.73 -16.17
N GLY A 279 5.42 26.32 -17.30
CA GLY A 279 6.15 25.80 -18.46
C GLY A 279 6.76 24.40 -18.27
N ARG A 280 6.43 23.68 -17.20
CA ARG A 280 6.89 22.31 -16.94
C ARG A 280 5.75 21.31 -16.93
N GLN A 281 6.00 20.10 -17.41
CA GLN A 281 5.00 19.04 -17.47
C GLN A 281 5.53 17.74 -16.88
N ILE A 282 4.62 16.94 -16.31
CA ILE A 282 4.90 15.60 -15.84
C ILE A 282 3.78 14.66 -16.29
N HIS A 283 4.14 13.49 -16.83
CA HIS A 283 3.25 12.38 -17.10
C HIS A 283 3.64 11.18 -16.24
N PHE A 284 2.64 10.47 -15.71
CA PHE A 284 2.84 9.22 -14.98
C PHE A 284 2.60 8.04 -15.92
N LEU A 285 3.61 7.19 -16.08
CA LEU A 285 3.52 5.96 -16.87
C LEU A 285 3.51 4.77 -15.92
N ALA A 286 2.33 4.19 -15.69
CA ALA A 286 2.13 3.19 -14.65
C ALA A 286 1.75 1.82 -15.23
N ASN A 287 0.76 1.79 -16.11
CA ASN A 287 0.23 0.56 -16.67
C ASN A 287 1.19 -0.02 -17.73
N VAL A 288 1.26 -1.35 -17.85
CA VAL A 288 2.02 -2.03 -18.92
C VAL A 288 1.27 -2.04 -20.25
N ASP A 289 0.00 -1.63 -20.25
CA ASP A 289 -0.75 -1.37 -21.47
C ASP A 289 0.00 -0.33 -22.33
N PRO A 290 0.38 -0.66 -23.59
CA PRO A 290 1.10 0.25 -24.45
C PRO A 290 0.36 1.56 -24.76
N VAL A 291 -0.96 1.62 -24.53
CA VAL A 291 -1.70 2.89 -24.59
C VAL A 291 -1.19 3.90 -23.57
N ASP A 292 -0.78 3.45 -22.37
CA ASP A 292 -0.26 4.33 -21.33
C ASP A 292 1.12 4.90 -21.72
N VAL A 293 1.94 4.11 -22.43
CA VAL A 293 3.20 4.59 -23.04
C VAL A 293 2.91 5.72 -24.03
N TRP A 294 1.96 5.49 -24.94
CA TRP A 294 1.55 6.51 -25.91
C TRP A 294 1.01 7.79 -25.23
N LEU A 295 0.20 7.65 -24.19
CA LEU A 295 -0.30 8.78 -23.41
C LEU A 295 0.84 9.56 -22.74
N ALA A 296 1.83 8.86 -22.19
CA ALA A 296 2.98 9.46 -21.53
C ALA A 296 3.92 10.20 -22.51
N GLU A 297 4.07 9.71 -23.74
CA GLU A 297 4.90 10.33 -24.78
C GLU A 297 4.18 11.48 -25.51
N ARG A 298 2.85 11.52 -25.44
CA ARG A 298 2.02 12.44 -26.24
C ARG A 298 2.36 13.90 -25.97
N GLY A 299 2.86 14.58 -27.01
CA GLY A 299 3.18 16.02 -26.97
C GLY A 299 4.56 16.33 -26.38
N PHE A 300 5.34 15.33 -26.01
CA PHE A 300 6.70 15.52 -25.48
C PHE A 300 7.76 15.29 -26.58
N ASP A 301 8.65 16.28 -26.76
CA ASP A 301 9.89 16.11 -27.52
C ASP A 301 10.90 15.35 -26.63
N PRO A 302 11.47 14.21 -27.07
CA PRO A 302 12.51 13.49 -26.34
C PRO A 302 13.68 14.39 -25.89
N GLU A 303 14.04 15.41 -26.67
CA GLU A 303 15.15 16.32 -26.36
C GLU A 303 14.91 17.21 -25.14
N GLU A 304 13.64 17.43 -24.78
CA GLU A 304 13.21 18.26 -23.66
C GLU A 304 12.65 17.43 -22.49
N THR A 305 12.77 16.10 -22.58
CA THR A 305 12.11 15.17 -21.67
C THR A 305 13.12 14.41 -20.82
N LEU A 306 12.86 14.36 -19.51
CA LEU A 306 13.58 13.55 -18.53
C LEU A 306 12.73 12.35 -18.12
N VAL A 307 13.32 11.15 -18.12
CA VAL A 307 12.68 9.92 -17.65
C VAL A 307 13.17 9.59 -16.24
N VAL A 308 12.22 9.38 -15.33
CA VAL A 308 12.47 8.93 -13.96
C VAL A 308 11.92 7.51 -13.80
N VAL A 309 12.79 6.51 -13.69
CA VAL A 309 12.38 5.11 -13.51
C VAL A 309 12.33 4.77 -12.02
N ILE A 310 11.14 4.50 -11.49
CA ILE A 310 10.88 4.31 -10.06
C ILE A 310 10.43 2.88 -9.77
N SER A 311 11.36 2.06 -9.24
CA SER A 311 11.05 0.70 -8.81
C SER A 311 11.98 0.27 -7.68
N LYS A 312 11.38 -0.14 -6.55
CA LYS A 312 12.13 -0.64 -5.39
C LYS A 312 13.09 -1.75 -5.76
N THR A 313 12.58 -2.81 -6.40
CA THR A 313 13.37 -3.97 -6.78
C THR A 313 14.09 -3.79 -8.12
N PHE A 314 13.66 -2.81 -8.93
CA PHE A 314 14.10 -2.62 -10.32
C PHE A 314 13.87 -3.86 -11.22
N THR A 315 12.90 -4.69 -10.83
CA THR A 315 12.53 -5.94 -11.53
C THR A 315 11.02 -6.06 -11.79
N THR A 316 10.22 -5.08 -11.35
CA THR A 316 8.77 -5.03 -11.60
C THR A 316 8.49 -5.15 -13.09
N ALA A 317 7.71 -6.15 -13.50
CA ALA A 317 7.57 -6.52 -14.90
C ALA A 317 7.06 -5.36 -15.76
N GLU A 318 6.02 -4.69 -15.27
CA GLU A 318 5.35 -3.54 -15.88
C GLU A 318 6.34 -2.37 -16.02
N THR A 319 6.89 -1.90 -14.91
CA THR A 319 7.83 -0.76 -14.88
C THR A 319 9.05 -0.99 -15.77
N MET A 320 9.63 -2.20 -15.75
CA MET A 320 10.83 -2.48 -16.54
C MET A 320 10.51 -2.66 -18.02
N MET A 321 9.32 -3.14 -18.37
CA MET A 321 8.86 -3.16 -19.76
C MET A 321 8.66 -1.73 -20.28
N ASN A 322 7.96 -0.89 -19.53
CA ASN A 322 7.76 0.52 -19.85
C ASN A 322 9.09 1.28 -19.95
N ALA A 323 10.01 1.08 -19.03
CA ALA A 323 11.33 1.72 -19.07
C ALA A 323 12.11 1.33 -20.34
N ARG A 324 12.04 0.07 -20.78
CA ARG A 324 12.64 -0.37 -22.04
C ARG A 324 11.92 0.20 -23.25
N SER A 325 10.58 0.28 -23.23
CA SER A 325 9.79 0.88 -24.31
C SER A 325 10.11 2.36 -24.48
N VAL A 326 10.15 3.14 -23.40
CA VAL A 326 10.55 4.56 -23.46
C VAL A 326 12.01 4.68 -23.87
N ARG A 327 12.93 3.83 -23.38
CA ARG A 327 14.32 3.80 -23.87
C ARG A 327 14.39 3.58 -25.39
N ASP A 328 13.54 2.70 -25.93
CA ASP A 328 13.44 2.44 -27.36
C ASP A 328 12.87 3.65 -28.14
N TRP A 329 11.89 4.36 -27.58
CA TRP A 329 11.40 5.64 -28.13
C TRP A 329 12.51 6.69 -28.26
N TYR A 330 13.37 6.82 -27.24
CA TYR A 330 14.56 7.67 -27.31
C TYR A 330 15.55 7.20 -28.38
N LEU A 331 15.80 5.89 -28.50
CA LEU A 331 16.68 5.36 -29.54
C LEU A 331 16.15 5.61 -30.95
N HIS A 332 14.84 5.53 -31.16
CA HIS A 332 14.22 5.90 -32.44
C HIS A 332 14.46 7.38 -32.77
N HIS A 333 14.26 8.29 -31.80
CA HIS A 333 14.52 9.72 -31.99
C HIS A 333 16.00 10.00 -32.32
N TYR A 334 16.90 9.38 -31.57
CA TYR A 334 18.35 9.57 -31.70
C TYR A 334 19.01 8.61 -32.70
N LYS A 335 18.23 7.97 -33.58
CA LYS A 335 18.72 7.11 -34.68
C LYS A 335 19.69 6.01 -34.21
N GLY A 336 19.44 5.45 -33.03
CA GLY A 336 20.22 4.37 -32.43
C GLY A 336 21.44 4.81 -31.62
N ASP A 337 21.69 6.11 -31.42
CA ASP A 337 22.83 6.57 -30.63
C ASP A 337 22.62 6.41 -29.12
N GLU A 338 23.19 5.37 -28.53
CA GLU A 338 23.08 5.11 -27.09
C GLU A 338 23.72 6.20 -26.21
N ARG A 339 24.68 6.98 -26.74
CA ARG A 339 25.33 8.06 -25.99
C ARG A 339 24.36 9.19 -25.63
N ALA A 340 23.26 9.30 -26.38
CA ALA A 340 22.22 10.28 -26.11
C ALA A 340 21.42 9.98 -24.83
N LEU A 341 21.30 8.71 -24.43
CA LEU A 341 20.39 8.28 -23.38
C LEU A 341 20.76 8.81 -21.98
N GLY A 342 22.06 8.88 -21.66
CA GLY A 342 22.52 9.19 -20.31
C GLY A 342 22.05 10.55 -19.77
N ALA A 343 21.83 11.53 -20.65
CA ALA A 343 21.33 12.85 -20.24
C ALA A 343 19.85 12.83 -19.82
N HIS A 344 19.08 11.88 -20.34
CA HIS A 344 17.62 11.83 -20.28
C HIS A 344 17.06 10.81 -19.28
N PHE A 345 17.90 10.05 -18.58
CA PHE A 345 17.43 9.03 -17.64
C PHE A 345 18.00 9.25 -16.23
N CYS A 346 17.15 9.05 -15.24
CA CYS A 346 17.52 8.84 -13.85
C CYS A 346 16.63 7.77 -13.21
N ALA A 347 17.06 7.22 -12.08
CA ALA A 347 16.36 6.15 -11.39
C ALA A 347 16.17 6.42 -9.90
N VAL A 348 15.10 5.85 -9.36
CA VAL A 348 14.83 5.77 -7.93
C VAL A 348 14.66 4.29 -7.57
N SER A 349 15.61 3.74 -6.82
CA SER A 349 15.64 2.31 -6.51
C SER A 349 16.50 2.00 -5.29
N THR A 350 16.30 0.80 -4.71
CA THR A 350 17.21 0.21 -3.72
C THR A 350 18.20 -0.76 -4.38
N ASN A 351 18.03 -1.08 -5.68
CA ASN A 351 18.83 -2.04 -6.43
C ASN A 351 19.81 -1.34 -7.37
N LEU A 352 21.00 -0.99 -6.85
CA LEU A 352 22.04 -0.29 -7.60
C LEU A 352 22.56 -1.11 -8.80
N ASP A 353 22.65 -2.43 -8.66
CA ASP A 353 23.07 -3.32 -9.74
C ASP A 353 22.08 -3.32 -10.90
N GLY A 354 20.78 -3.36 -10.57
CA GLY A 354 19.70 -3.26 -11.56
C GLY A 354 19.76 -1.94 -12.33
N THR A 355 19.92 -0.82 -11.63
CA THR A 355 20.04 0.51 -12.26
C THR A 355 21.28 0.62 -13.15
N SER A 356 22.41 0.06 -12.71
CA SER A 356 23.67 0.08 -13.46
C SER A 356 23.57 -0.79 -14.71
N LYS A 357 22.99 -2.00 -14.61
CA LYS A 357 22.75 -2.89 -15.76
C LYS A 357 21.82 -2.27 -16.81
N PHE A 358 20.89 -1.40 -16.40
CA PHE A 358 20.04 -0.64 -17.31
C PHE A 358 20.76 0.54 -17.97
N GLY A 359 21.94 0.92 -17.48
CA GLY A 359 22.79 1.98 -18.04
C GLY A 359 22.66 3.33 -17.33
N ILE A 360 22.04 3.39 -16.15
CA ILE A 360 21.92 4.64 -15.36
C ILE A 360 23.07 4.71 -14.36
N GLN A 361 23.90 5.75 -14.49
CA GLN A 361 25.05 6.00 -13.62
C GLN A 361 24.61 6.43 -12.22
N SER A 362 25.44 6.15 -11.20
CA SER A 362 25.08 6.33 -9.79
C SER A 362 24.76 7.78 -9.39
N ASP A 363 25.34 8.76 -10.07
CA ASP A 363 25.02 10.18 -9.89
C ASP A 363 23.57 10.51 -10.26
N ARG A 364 22.98 9.72 -11.17
CA ARG A 364 21.57 9.75 -11.60
C ARG A 364 20.69 8.70 -10.90
N VAL A 365 21.20 8.00 -9.88
CA VAL A 365 20.40 7.08 -9.04
C VAL A 365 20.15 7.71 -7.68
N PHE A 366 18.88 7.92 -7.34
CA PHE A 366 18.45 8.46 -6.05
C PHE A 366 17.90 7.31 -5.20
N GLY A 367 18.72 6.86 -4.25
CA GLY A 367 18.44 5.68 -3.46
C GLY A 367 17.29 5.87 -2.46
N PHE A 368 16.73 4.75 -2.02
CA PHE A 368 15.94 4.65 -0.79
C PHE A 368 16.19 3.26 -0.17
N TRP A 369 15.45 2.90 0.88
CA TRP A 369 15.76 1.73 1.71
C TRP A 369 14.63 0.71 1.77
N ASP A 370 14.98 -0.50 2.20
CA ASP A 370 14.07 -1.63 2.30
C ASP A 370 12.98 -1.45 3.39
N TRP A 371 13.27 -0.67 4.44
CA TRP A 371 12.32 -0.27 5.48
C TRP A 371 11.28 0.77 5.02
N VAL A 372 11.39 1.27 3.78
CA VAL A 372 10.36 2.09 3.13
C VAL A 372 9.41 1.16 2.35
N GLY A 373 8.19 0.98 2.88
CA GLY A 373 7.12 0.28 2.16
C GLY A 373 6.68 1.08 0.93
N GLY A 374 6.32 0.41 -0.17
CA GLY A 374 5.96 1.10 -1.42
C GLY A 374 4.82 2.11 -1.23
N ARG A 375 3.74 1.71 -0.55
CA ARG A 375 2.59 2.57 -0.23
C ARG A 375 2.86 3.66 0.83
N TYR A 376 4.06 3.68 1.41
CA TYR A 376 4.55 4.69 2.39
C TYR A 376 5.81 5.42 1.86
N SER A 377 6.00 5.48 0.54
CA SER A 377 7.27 5.89 -0.05
C SER A 377 7.32 7.31 -0.62
N VAL A 378 6.19 8.03 -0.70
CA VAL A 378 6.13 9.34 -1.37
C VAL A 378 7.04 10.39 -0.71
N THR A 379 7.31 10.30 0.59
CA THR A 379 8.26 11.18 1.30
C THR A 379 9.73 10.80 1.11
N SER A 380 10.03 9.70 0.39
CA SER A 380 11.38 9.34 -0.05
C SER A 380 11.69 9.94 -1.42
N ALA A 381 12.83 9.55 -2.01
CA ALA A 381 13.16 9.89 -3.40
C ALA A 381 12.04 9.54 -4.42
N VAL A 382 11.16 8.58 -4.11
CA VAL A 382 10.01 8.19 -4.96
C VAL A 382 9.11 9.37 -5.29
N GLY A 383 8.72 10.17 -4.30
CA GLY A 383 7.91 11.37 -4.54
C GLY A 383 8.74 12.64 -4.57
N ILE A 384 9.74 12.77 -3.69
CA ILE A 384 10.49 14.01 -3.53
C ILE A 384 11.27 14.39 -4.80
N LEU A 385 11.79 13.43 -5.57
CA LEU A 385 12.46 13.73 -6.84
C LEU A 385 11.52 14.32 -7.90
N PRO A 386 10.44 13.63 -8.33
CA PRO A 386 9.51 14.18 -9.33
C PRO A 386 8.80 15.46 -8.84
N LEU A 387 8.44 15.54 -7.56
CA LEU A 387 7.82 16.76 -6.99
C LEU A 387 8.80 17.93 -6.98
N ALA A 388 10.07 17.74 -6.58
CA ALA A 388 11.08 18.80 -6.60
C ALA A 388 11.43 19.22 -8.03
N LEU A 389 11.44 18.29 -8.99
CA LEU A 389 11.58 18.64 -10.40
C LEU A 389 10.44 19.58 -10.83
N GLN A 390 9.19 19.20 -10.56
CA GLN A 390 8.00 19.97 -10.98
C GLN A 390 7.85 21.31 -10.27
N TYR A 391 7.98 21.34 -8.94
CA TYR A 391 7.61 22.48 -8.09
C TYR A 391 8.80 23.17 -7.42
N GLY A 392 10.02 22.65 -7.58
CA GLY A 392 11.19 23.09 -6.82
C GLY A 392 11.29 22.40 -5.46
N TYR A 393 12.52 22.31 -4.94
CA TYR A 393 12.78 21.59 -3.70
C TYR A 393 12.11 22.21 -2.48
N ASP A 394 11.95 23.54 -2.43
CA ASP A 394 11.34 24.22 -1.28
C ASP A 394 9.89 23.77 -1.03
N VAL A 395 9.10 23.58 -2.10
CA VAL A 395 7.73 23.05 -2.02
C VAL A 395 7.74 21.62 -1.48
N ALA A 396 8.66 20.78 -1.97
CA ALA A 396 8.80 19.40 -1.48
C ALA A 396 9.26 19.35 -0.01
N GLN A 397 10.13 20.27 0.41
CA GLN A 397 10.60 20.38 1.79
C GLN A 397 9.48 20.83 2.74
N GLU A 398 8.64 21.78 2.34
CA GLU A 398 7.48 22.19 3.14
C GLU A 398 6.49 21.02 3.32
N PHE A 399 6.28 20.23 2.28
CA PHE A 399 5.51 18.99 2.35
C PHE A 399 6.09 17.98 3.36
N LEU A 400 7.41 17.75 3.34
CA LEU A 400 8.09 16.92 4.34
C LEU A 400 7.89 17.46 5.76
N ASN A 401 8.02 18.77 5.96
CA ASN A 401 7.85 19.41 7.26
C ASN A 401 6.42 19.22 7.80
N GLY A 402 5.41 19.30 6.94
CA GLY A 402 4.02 19.04 7.30
C GLY A 402 3.77 17.60 7.73
N ALA A 403 4.34 16.66 6.99
CA ALA A 403 4.24 15.25 7.34
C ALA A 403 4.99 14.94 8.65
N HIS A 404 6.13 15.58 8.89
CA HIS A 404 6.85 15.50 10.17
C HIS A 404 6.05 16.08 11.35
N ALA A 405 5.35 17.20 11.15
CA ALA A 405 4.51 17.79 12.19
C ALA A 405 3.46 16.80 12.71
N MET A 406 2.80 16.07 11.80
CA MET A 406 1.85 15.02 12.16
C MET A 406 2.53 13.78 12.78
N ASP A 407 3.77 13.44 12.39
CA ASP A 407 4.56 12.41 13.08
C ASP A 407 4.83 12.76 14.54
N VAL A 408 5.17 14.02 14.79
CA VAL A 408 5.40 14.54 16.14
C VAL A 408 4.12 14.43 16.94
N HIS A 409 2.99 14.93 16.42
CA HIS A 409 1.68 14.75 17.04
C HIS A 409 1.38 13.29 17.36
N PHE A 410 1.58 12.40 16.38
CA PHE A 410 1.30 10.98 16.54
C PHE A 410 2.12 10.30 17.63
N LYS A 411 3.42 10.65 17.76
CA LYS A 411 4.30 10.02 18.75
C LYS A 411 4.21 10.64 20.15
N THR A 412 3.73 11.89 20.27
CA THR A 412 3.73 12.62 21.57
C THR A 412 2.35 12.88 22.15
N ALA A 413 1.29 13.00 21.36
CA ALA A 413 -0.04 13.29 21.88
C ALA A 413 -0.59 12.11 22.70
N GLU A 414 -1.27 12.44 23.80
CA GLU A 414 -2.02 11.47 24.59
C GLU A 414 -3.08 10.77 23.73
N LEU A 415 -3.34 9.50 24.00
CA LEU A 415 -4.15 8.64 23.11
C LEU A 415 -5.54 9.25 22.81
N ALA A 416 -6.17 9.84 23.83
CA ALA A 416 -7.48 10.47 23.72
C ALA A 416 -7.48 11.79 22.92
N ASP A 417 -6.32 12.37 22.61
CA ASP A 417 -6.13 13.60 21.82
C ASP A 417 -5.34 13.34 20.52
N ASN A 418 -4.93 12.09 20.30
CA ASN A 418 -4.12 11.67 19.19
C ASN A 418 -5.00 11.35 17.98
N LEU A 419 -4.98 12.23 16.97
CA LEU A 419 -5.88 12.19 15.81
C LEU A 419 -5.78 10.86 15.03
N PRO A 420 -4.58 10.37 14.64
CA PRO A 420 -4.45 9.06 14.02
C PRO A 420 -4.99 7.91 14.88
N MET A 421 -4.78 7.96 16.21
CA MET A 421 -5.31 6.94 17.13
C MET A 421 -6.84 6.94 17.15
N LEU A 422 -7.44 8.13 17.29
CA LEU A 422 -8.89 8.29 17.31
C LEU A 422 -9.50 7.81 15.99
N MET A 423 -8.96 8.24 14.85
CA MET A 423 -9.45 7.81 13.54
C MET A 423 -9.32 6.29 13.34
N GLY A 424 -8.21 5.68 13.74
CA GLY A 424 -8.03 4.22 13.66
C GLY A 424 -9.00 3.46 14.57
N LEU A 425 -9.23 3.95 15.79
CA LEU A 425 -10.21 3.39 16.73
C LEU A 425 -11.64 3.48 16.19
N ILE A 426 -12.01 4.61 15.59
CA ILE A 426 -13.33 4.81 14.98
C ILE A 426 -13.52 3.88 13.77
N SER A 427 -12.48 3.66 12.95
CA SER A 427 -12.54 2.69 11.85
C SER A 427 -12.81 1.28 12.36
N VAL A 428 -11.98 0.80 13.31
CA VAL A 428 -12.14 -0.53 13.92
C VAL A 428 -13.51 -0.68 14.60
N TRP A 429 -14.01 0.37 15.25
CA TRP A 429 -15.35 0.37 15.82
C TRP A 429 -16.43 0.10 14.77
N ASN A 430 -16.39 0.84 13.67
CA ASN A 430 -17.35 0.71 12.58
C ASN A 430 -17.23 -0.64 11.86
N ALA A 431 -16.01 -1.06 11.52
CA ALA A 431 -15.77 -2.28 10.77
C ALA A 431 -15.99 -3.53 11.61
N THR A 432 -15.34 -3.65 12.76
CA THR A 432 -15.31 -4.89 13.52
C THR A 432 -16.53 -5.06 14.43
N PHE A 433 -17.05 -3.98 15.03
CA PHE A 433 -18.19 -4.08 15.96
C PHE A 433 -19.54 -3.84 15.26
N PHE A 434 -19.61 -2.89 14.33
CA PHE A 434 -20.84 -2.63 13.56
C PHE A 434 -20.94 -3.43 12.25
N GLY A 435 -19.83 -3.98 11.75
CA GLY A 435 -19.82 -4.76 10.51
C GLY A 435 -19.87 -3.92 9.24
N TYR A 436 -19.52 -2.62 9.33
CA TYR A 436 -19.48 -1.74 8.16
C TYR A 436 -18.19 -1.98 7.38
N SER A 437 -18.30 -2.71 6.27
CA SER A 437 -17.15 -3.18 5.47
C SER A 437 -16.48 -2.12 4.59
N ASN A 438 -16.97 -0.89 4.58
CA ASN A 438 -16.58 0.14 3.61
C ASN A 438 -16.28 1.47 4.31
N VAL A 439 -15.34 2.22 3.75
CA VAL A 439 -15.09 3.62 4.12
C VAL A 439 -15.11 4.46 2.85
N ALA A 440 -15.90 5.53 2.84
CA ALA A 440 -15.95 6.49 1.76
C ALA A 440 -15.04 7.69 2.07
N VAL A 441 -13.98 7.90 1.29
CA VAL A 441 -13.05 9.04 1.43
C VAL A 441 -13.48 10.17 0.50
N LEU A 442 -13.98 11.26 1.07
CA LEU A 442 -14.77 12.26 0.34
C LEU A 442 -14.16 13.65 0.51
N PRO A 443 -13.06 13.97 -0.21
CA PRO A 443 -12.45 15.29 -0.14
C PRO A 443 -13.31 16.33 -0.88
N TYR A 444 -13.75 17.38 -0.21
CA TYR A 444 -14.42 18.54 -0.80
C TYR A 444 -13.37 19.49 -1.38
N ALA A 445 -12.58 18.95 -2.31
CA ALA A 445 -11.50 19.62 -2.99
C ALA A 445 -11.15 18.87 -4.28
N GLN A 446 -11.33 19.52 -5.44
CA GLN A 446 -10.97 18.92 -6.72
C GLN A 446 -9.47 18.65 -6.84
N ALA A 447 -8.62 19.42 -6.17
CA ALA A 447 -7.17 19.19 -6.11
C ALA A 447 -6.83 17.80 -5.51
N LEU A 448 -7.70 17.25 -4.66
CA LEU A 448 -7.53 15.93 -4.03
C LEU A 448 -8.14 14.79 -4.88
N LEU A 449 -8.37 14.98 -6.17
CA LEU A 449 -8.97 13.98 -7.07
C LEU A 449 -8.32 12.59 -6.96
N ARG A 450 -7.00 12.53 -6.81
CA ARG A 450 -6.25 11.26 -6.72
C ARG A 450 -5.93 10.83 -5.29
N PHE A 451 -6.37 11.58 -4.29
CA PHE A 451 -6.21 11.21 -2.88
C PHE A 451 -6.92 9.88 -2.54
N PRO A 452 -8.21 9.64 -2.91
CA PRO A 452 -8.86 8.36 -2.63
C PRO A 452 -8.13 7.16 -3.25
N ALA A 453 -7.53 7.31 -4.43
CA ALA A 453 -6.77 6.25 -5.09
C ALA A 453 -5.47 5.90 -4.35
N HIS A 454 -4.78 6.91 -3.81
CA HIS A 454 -3.63 6.67 -2.95
C HIS A 454 -4.04 5.99 -1.64
N ILE A 455 -5.08 6.49 -0.97
CA ILE A 455 -5.59 5.91 0.28
C ILE A 455 -6.07 4.47 0.07
N GLN A 456 -6.67 4.15 -1.07
CA GLN A 456 -7.08 2.79 -1.41
C GLN A 456 -5.91 1.81 -1.32
N GLN A 457 -4.74 2.13 -1.90
CA GLN A 457 -3.58 1.26 -1.76
C GLN A 457 -3.04 1.27 -0.33
N LEU A 458 -2.93 2.45 0.29
CA LEU A 458 -2.39 2.61 1.63
C LEU A 458 -3.15 1.74 2.65
N THR A 459 -4.49 1.75 2.61
CA THR A 459 -5.34 1.01 3.55
C THR A 459 -5.46 -0.46 3.15
N MET A 460 -5.93 -0.75 1.93
CA MET A 460 -6.32 -2.11 1.53
C MET A 460 -5.12 -3.04 1.39
N GLU A 461 -3.98 -2.56 0.87
CA GLU A 461 -2.77 -3.40 0.76
C GLU A 461 -2.07 -3.57 2.12
N SER A 462 -2.22 -2.61 3.04
CA SER A 462 -1.72 -2.75 4.41
C SER A 462 -2.56 -3.74 5.22
N ASN A 463 -3.87 -3.50 5.29
CA ASN A 463 -4.75 -4.11 6.30
C ASN A 463 -5.70 -5.16 5.73
N GLY A 464 -5.76 -5.37 4.41
CA GLY A 464 -6.49 -6.47 3.77
C GLY A 464 -5.81 -7.83 3.99
N LYS A 465 -5.77 -8.28 5.24
CA LYS A 465 -5.06 -9.48 5.71
C LYS A 465 -6.05 -10.49 6.28
N ARG A 466 -5.59 -11.74 6.42
CA ARG A 466 -6.40 -12.84 6.99
C ARG A 466 -5.72 -13.60 8.12
N VAL A 467 -4.51 -13.16 8.48
CA VAL A 467 -3.69 -13.76 9.53
C VAL A 467 -3.07 -12.67 10.40
N THR A 468 -2.92 -12.96 11.69
CA THR A 468 -2.16 -12.14 12.62
C THR A 468 -0.66 -12.16 12.29
N MET A 469 0.11 -11.27 12.92
CA MET A 469 1.57 -11.26 12.85
C MET A 469 2.20 -12.59 13.32
N ASP A 470 1.58 -13.31 14.27
CA ASP A 470 2.04 -14.63 14.71
C ASP A 470 1.50 -15.80 13.88
N GLY A 471 0.87 -15.52 12.73
CA GLY A 471 0.46 -16.52 11.74
C GLY A 471 -0.85 -17.25 12.06
N LYS A 472 -1.67 -16.75 12.99
CA LYS A 472 -3.00 -17.32 13.27
C LYS A 472 -4.03 -16.75 12.32
N THR A 473 -4.91 -17.60 11.80
CA THR A 473 -6.09 -17.16 11.04
C THR A 473 -7.01 -16.34 11.93
N LEU A 474 -7.52 -15.22 11.40
CA LEU A 474 -8.54 -14.40 12.04
C LEU A 474 -9.94 -14.96 11.73
N ASP A 475 -10.83 -14.93 12.72
CA ASP A 475 -12.23 -15.41 12.58
C ASP A 475 -13.20 -14.29 12.12
N PHE A 476 -12.68 -13.11 11.85
CA PHE A 476 -13.43 -11.92 11.45
C PHE A 476 -12.70 -11.17 10.33
N ASP A 477 -13.44 -10.38 9.56
CA ASP A 477 -12.88 -9.52 8.51
C ASP A 477 -12.15 -8.32 9.14
N VAL A 478 -11.00 -7.97 8.55
CA VAL A 478 -10.21 -6.75 8.84
C VAL A 478 -10.11 -5.93 7.56
N GLY A 479 -9.54 -4.72 7.62
CA GLY A 479 -9.23 -3.91 6.44
C GLY A 479 -10.45 -3.63 5.55
N GLU A 480 -11.07 -2.48 5.73
CA GLU A 480 -12.25 -2.06 4.97
C GLU A 480 -11.95 -1.88 3.48
N ILE A 481 -13.00 -1.89 2.66
CA ILE A 481 -12.94 -1.50 1.25
C ILE A 481 -13.05 0.03 1.17
N PHE A 482 -11.93 0.68 0.84
CA PHE A 482 -11.86 2.12 0.66
C PHE A 482 -12.16 2.51 -0.79
N PHE A 483 -13.04 3.49 -0.96
CA PHE A 483 -13.34 4.12 -2.24
C PHE A 483 -13.73 5.59 -2.02
N GLY A 484 -13.80 6.37 -3.09
CA GLY A 484 -14.26 7.75 -2.98
C GLY A 484 -13.99 8.57 -4.23
N GLU A 485 -14.64 9.71 -4.29
CA GLU A 485 -14.48 10.76 -5.29
C GLU A 485 -14.63 12.11 -4.59
N PRO A 486 -14.04 13.20 -5.11
CA PRO A 486 -14.21 14.51 -4.53
C PRO A 486 -15.67 14.94 -4.42
N GLY A 487 -16.00 15.68 -3.36
CA GLY A 487 -17.21 16.48 -3.28
C GLY A 487 -17.11 17.68 -4.23
N THR A 488 -18.16 18.06 -4.96
CA THR A 488 -19.53 17.52 -4.91
C THR A 488 -19.79 16.38 -5.91
N ASN A 489 -18.80 15.98 -6.72
CA ASN A 489 -18.96 14.97 -7.77
C ASN A 489 -19.55 13.64 -7.24
N GLY A 490 -19.04 13.16 -6.10
CA GLY A 490 -19.54 11.95 -5.44
C GLY A 490 -21.03 12.03 -5.06
N GLN A 491 -21.54 13.22 -4.74
CA GLN A 491 -22.96 13.45 -4.42
C GLN A 491 -23.87 13.09 -5.59
N HIS A 492 -23.39 13.33 -6.81
CA HIS A 492 -24.12 13.07 -8.05
C HIS A 492 -23.77 11.73 -8.69
N SER A 493 -23.13 10.82 -7.94
CA SER A 493 -22.73 9.49 -8.39
C SER A 493 -23.28 8.40 -7.48
N PHE A 494 -22.83 8.34 -6.22
CA PHE A 494 -23.09 7.20 -5.33
C PHE A 494 -23.68 7.57 -3.97
N TYR A 495 -23.88 8.86 -3.66
CA TYR A 495 -24.47 9.27 -2.37
C TYR A 495 -25.91 8.80 -2.19
N GLN A 496 -26.65 8.54 -3.27
CA GLN A 496 -27.96 7.86 -3.21
C GLN A 496 -27.87 6.55 -2.41
N LEU A 497 -26.85 5.74 -2.68
CA LEU A 497 -26.60 4.50 -1.94
C LEU A 497 -26.17 4.78 -0.50
N ILE A 498 -25.29 5.76 -0.29
CA ILE A 498 -24.81 6.12 1.05
C ILE A 498 -25.96 6.60 1.94
N HIS A 499 -26.95 7.32 1.41
CA HIS A 499 -28.09 7.88 2.15
C HIS A 499 -29.25 6.91 2.37
N GLN A 500 -29.60 6.08 1.38
CA GLN A 500 -30.80 5.22 1.44
C GLN A 500 -30.51 3.72 1.31
N GLY A 501 -29.32 3.35 0.86
CA GLY A 501 -28.87 1.96 0.75
C GLY A 501 -28.07 1.50 1.96
N ARG A 502 -26.99 0.74 1.69
CA ARG A 502 -26.06 0.23 2.72
C ARG A 502 -25.44 1.39 3.51
N VAL A 503 -25.20 1.18 4.80
CA VAL A 503 -24.47 2.15 5.63
C VAL A 503 -23.00 2.08 5.25
N ILE A 504 -22.42 3.23 4.91
CA ILE A 504 -21.01 3.38 4.58
C ILE A 504 -20.49 4.57 5.39
N PRO A 505 -19.69 4.33 6.45
CA PRO A 505 -18.98 5.39 7.14
C PRO A 505 -18.23 6.30 6.18
N ALA A 506 -18.39 7.62 6.35
CA ALA A 506 -17.85 8.61 5.44
C ALA A 506 -16.82 9.53 6.13
N GLU A 507 -15.74 9.83 5.42
CA GLU A 507 -14.67 10.72 5.87
C GLU A 507 -14.63 11.94 4.96
N PHE A 508 -15.23 13.01 5.44
CA PHE A 508 -15.29 14.29 4.75
C PHE A 508 -14.01 15.06 5.04
N ILE A 509 -13.34 15.55 4.00
CA ILE A 509 -12.12 16.36 4.13
C ILE A 509 -12.36 17.69 3.44
N GLY A 510 -12.32 18.79 4.18
CA GLY A 510 -12.58 20.14 3.68
C GLY A 510 -11.43 21.09 3.98
N PHE A 511 -11.48 22.27 3.35
CA PHE A 511 -10.49 23.33 3.55
C PHE A 511 -11.18 24.67 3.74
N CYS A 512 -10.70 25.50 4.66
CA CYS A 512 -11.27 26.82 4.91
C CYS A 512 -11.05 27.79 3.74
N LYS A 513 -9.99 27.60 2.94
CA LYS A 513 -9.65 28.47 1.81
C LYS A 513 -9.47 27.67 0.52
N SER A 514 -9.89 28.29 -0.59
CA SER A 514 -9.63 27.81 -1.95
C SER A 514 -8.25 28.21 -2.45
N GLN A 515 -7.61 27.33 -3.23
CA GLN A 515 -6.41 27.68 -4.01
C GLN A 515 -6.70 28.72 -5.11
N ARG A 516 -7.95 28.80 -5.59
CA ARG A 516 -8.42 29.67 -6.69
C ARG A 516 -9.81 30.21 -6.38
N ALA A 517 -9.89 31.11 -5.39
CA ALA A 517 -11.15 31.69 -4.95
C ALA A 517 -11.87 32.47 -6.07
N ILE A 518 -13.19 32.25 -6.19
CA ILE A 518 -14.06 32.98 -7.10
C ILE A 518 -15.26 33.51 -6.29
N LYS A 519 -15.51 34.82 -6.41
CA LYS A 519 -16.71 35.48 -5.91
C LYS A 519 -17.18 36.47 -6.97
N LEU A 520 -18.28 36.14 -7.64
CA LEU A 520 -18.95 37.06 -8.56
C LEU A 520 -19.78 38.08 -7.78
N LYS A 521 -20.03 39.26 -8.35
CA LYS A 521 -20.77 40.32 -7.64
C LYS A 521 -22.24 39.96 -7.47
N GLU A 522 -22.78 39.22 -8.43
CA GLU A 522 -24.19 38.85 -8.55
C GLU A 522 -24.56 37.62 -7.69
N GLU A 523 -23.58 36.76 -7.38
CA GLU A 523 -23.81 35.54 -6.61
C GLU A 523 -23.91 35.83 -5.10
N PRO A 524 -24.79 35.13 -4.34
CA PRO A 524 -24.94 35.38 -2.91
C PRO A 524 -23.71 34.94 -2.10
N VAL A 525 -23.04 33.87 -2.53
CA VAL A 525 -21.88 33.28 -1.85
C VAL A 525 -20.70 33.10 -2.80
N SER A 526 -19.51 32.81 -2.27
CA SER A 526 -18.37 32.44 -3.11
C SER A 526 -18.54 31.01 -3.65
N ASN A 527 -17.89 30.67 -4.76
CA ASN A 527 -17.90 29.29 -5.26
C ASN A 527 -17.34 28.30 -4.23
N HIS A 528 -16.41 28.75 -3.37
CA HIS A 528 -15.85 27.92 -2.30
C HIS A 528 -16.85 27.73 -1.16
N ASP A 529 -17.59 28.77 -0.79
CA ASP A 529 -18.68 28.63 0.20
C ASP A 529 -19.82 27.75 -0.33
N GLU A 530 -20.12 27.80 -1.63
CA GLU A 530 -21.09 26.89 -2.26
C GLU A 530 -20.61 25.42 -2.20
N LEU A 531 -19.32 25.18 -2.41
CA LEU A 531 -18.71 23.86 -2.19
C LEU A 531 -18.81 23.43 -0.71
N MET A 532 -18.47 24.34 0.21
CA MET A 532 -18.41 24.04 1.64
C MET A 532 -19.81 23.95 2.29
N SER A 533 -20.84 24.58 1.73
CA SER A 533 -22.23 24.39 2.18
C SER A 533 -22.62 22.92 2.14
N ASN A 534 -22.17 22.21 1.10
CA ASN A 534 -22.36 20.78 0.94
C ASN A 534 -21.51 19.96 1.92
N PHE A 535 -20.25 20.36 2.17
CA PHE A 535 -19.37 19.72 3.15
C PHE A 535 -20.00 19.69 4.55
N PHE A 536 -20.67 20.77 4.96
CA PHE A 536 -21.36 20.82 6.25
C PHE A 536 -22.73 20.12 6.23
N ALA A 537 -23.49 20.25 5.14
CA ALA A 537 -24.84 19.69 5.07
C ALA A 537 -24.88 18.16 4.98
N GLN A 538 -23.93 17.54 4.26
CA GLN A 538 -23.97 16.09 4.00
C GLN A 538 -23.78 15.23 5.26
N PRO A 539 -22.82 15.51 6.16
CA PRO A 539 -22.70 14.82 7.45
C PRO A 539 -23.98 14.90 8.30
N ASP A 540 -24.64 16.06 8.33
CA ASP A 540 -25.89 16.24 9.06
C ASP A 540 -27.03 15.45 8.41
N ALA A 541 -27.17 15.49 7.08
CA ALA A 541 -28.17 14.70 6.38
C ALA A 541 -27.99 13.19 6.65
N LEU A 542 -26.74 12.70 6.69
CA LEU A 542 -26.41 11.31 7.02
C LEU A 542 -26.77 10.96 8.47
N ALA A 543 -26.48 11.84 9.42
CA ALA A 543 -26.70 11.60 10.83
C ALA A 543 -28.18 11.73 11.24
N PHE A 544 -28.86 12.79 10.83
CA PHE A 544 -30.23 13.11 11.23
C PHE A 544 -31.28 12.34 10.42
N GLY A 545 -31.07 12.25 9.10
CA GLY A 545 -32.07 11.76 8.16
C GLY A 545 -33.29 12.68 8.07
N LYS A 546 -34.40 12.12 7.58
CA LYS A 546 -35.71 12.75 7.49
C LYS A 546 -36.78 11.66 7.62
N THR A 547 -37.56 11.76 8.68
CA THR A 547 -38.57 10.76 9.09
C THR A 547 -39.83 10.81 8.22
N PRO A 548 -40.62 9.73 8.19
CA PRO A 548 -41.94 9.74 7.57
C PRO A 548 -42.86 10.86 8.09
N GLU A 549 -42.79 11.16 9.38
CA GLU A 549 -43.61 12.20 10.03
C GLU A 549 -43.25 13.60 9.51
N GLU A 550 -41.96 13.90 9.36
CA GLU A 550 -41.49 15.15 8.77
C GLU A 550 -41.94 15.28 7.30
N LEU A 551 -41.85 14.20 6.52
CA LEU A 551 -42.30 14.20 5.12
C LEU A 551 -43.81 14.43 5.00
N ARG A 552 -44.61 13.82 5.87
CA ARG A 552 -46.07 14.07 5.91
C ARG A 552 -46.37 15.52 6.26
N LYS A 553 -45.63 16.12 7.20
CA LYS A 553 -45.75 17.54 7.56
C LYS A 553 -45.39 18.48 6.41
N GLU A 554 -44.45 18.08 5.55
CA GLU A 554 -44.10 18.78 4.31
C GLU A 554 -45.13 18.58 3.17
N GLY A 555 -46.20 17.81 3.41
CA GLY A 555 -47.24 17.56 2.41
C GLY A 555 -46.84 16.53 1.35
N ILE A 556 -45.85 15.69 1.62
CA ILE A 556 -45.49 14.60 0.70
C ILE A 556 -46.66 13.59 0.64
N PRO A 557 -47.14 13.22 -0.56
CA PRO A 557 -48.19 12.21 -0.71
C PRO A 557 -47.79 10.88 -0.07
N GLU A 558 -48.71 10.22 0.65
CA GLU A 558 -48.40 9.02 1.45
C GLU A 558 -47.70 7.91 0.64
N LYS A 559 -48.06 7.74 -0.64
CA LYS A 559 -47.41 6.77 -1.54
C LYS A 559 -45.92 7.05 -1.80
N LEU A 560 -45.48 8.29 -1.67
CA LEU A 560 -44.09 8.72 -1.88
C LEU A 560 -43.29 8.82 -0.59
N VAL A 561 -43.93 8.76 0.58
CA VAL A 561 -43.26 8.87 1.88
C VAL A 561 -42.17 7.81 2.06
N PRO A 562 -42.39 6.50 1.79
CA PRO A 562 -41.33 5.49 1.93
C PRO A 562 -40.11 5.76 1.03
N HIS A 563 -40.33 6.28 -0.18
CA HIS A 563 -39.27 6.56 -1.15
C HIS A 563 -38.44 7.80 -0.80
N LYS A 564 -39.05 8.77 -0.11
CA LYS A 564 -38.39 10.02 0.32
C LYS A 564 -37.90 9.97 1.77
N THR A 565 -38.09 8.85 2.46
CA THR A 565 -37.58 8.65 3.83
C THR A 565 -36.06 8.51 3.81
N PHE A 566 -35.40 9.25 4.69
CA PHE A 566 -33.97 9.12 4.95
C PHE A 566 -33.82 8.59 6.38
N PRO A 567 -33.37 7.34 6.57
CA PRO A 567 -33.35 6.74 7.90
C PRO A 567 -32.44 7.49 8.89
N GLY A 568 -31.41 8.19 8.38
CA GLY A 568 -30.37 8.79 9.21
C GLY A 568 -29.42 7.73 9.76
N ASP A 569 -28.78 8.03 10.90
CA ASP A 569 -27.94 7.11 11.68
C ASP A 569 -26.71 6.58 10.92
N ARG A 570 -26.22 7.33 9.92
CA ARG A 570 -25.08 6.95 9.10
C ARG A 570 -23.83 7.73 9.56
N PRO A 571 -22.77 7.05 10.01
CA PRO A 571 -21.68 7.70 10.69
C PRO A 571 -20.75 8.47 9.74
N SER A 572 -20.17 9.56 10.23
CA SER A 572 -19.17 10.33 9.49
C SER A 572 -18.14 10.98 10.40
N CYS A 573 -16.92 11.19 9.88
CA CYS A 573 -15.93 12.10 10.43
C CYS A 573 -15.77 13.31 9.50
N MET A 574 -15.48 14.47 10.07
CA MET A 574 -15.17 15.70 9.32
C MET A 574 -13.76 16.17 9.70
N LEU A 575 -12.88 16.22 8.70
CA LEU A 575 -11.58 16.84 8.77
C LEU A 575 -11.64 18.20 8.08
N LEU A 576 -11.22 19.25 8.77
CA LEU A 576 -11.14 20.60 8.21
C LEU A 576 -9.72 21.14 8.42
N PHE A 577 -9.10 21.57 7.33
CA PHE A 577 -7.78 22.19 7.32
C PHE A 577 -7.86 23.67 6.91
N PRO A 578 -6.85 24.50 7.18
CA PRO A 578 -6.88 25.92 6.81
C PRO A 578 -6.89 26.11 5.29
N GLU A 579 -6.01 25.41 4.57
CA GLU A 579 -5.83 25.50 3.12
C GLU A 579 -5.08 24.30 2.57
N ILE A 580 -5.06 24.16 1.23
CA ILE A 580 -4.31 23.11 0.53
C ILE A 580 -2.88 23.60 0.24
N SER A 581 -2.07 23.71 1.28
CA SER A 581 -0.63 23.99 1.20
C SER A 581 0.19 22.70 1.17
N PRO A 582 1.46 22.74 0.70
CA PRO A 582 2.37 21.59 0.83
C PRO A 582 2.43 21.07 2.27
N PHE A 583 2.50 21.97 3.26
CA PHE A 583 2.48 21.60 4.67
C PHE A 583 1.22 20.80 5.08
N HIS A 584 0.02 21.29 4.76
CA HIS A 584 -1.22 20.59 5.15
C HIS A 584 -1.44 19.29 4.35
N ILE A 585 -0.97 19.21 3.11
CA ILE A 585 -0.94 17.95 2.35
C ILE A 585 -0.01 16.94 3.01
N GLY A 586 1.14 17.39 3.53
CA GLY A 586 2.04 16.56 4.34
C GLY A 586 1.34 16.03 5.59
N GLN A 587 0.66 16.90 6.34
CA GLN A 587 -0.09 16.50 7.53
C GLN A 587 -1.19 15.48 7.20
N LEU A 588 -1.97 15.72 6.14
CA LEU A 588 -3.03 14.80 5.71
C LEU A 588 -2.50 13.42 5.32
N LEU A 589 -1.39 13.38 4.57
CA LEU A 589 -0.73 12.12 4.22
C LEU A 589 -0.33 11.33 5.48
N ALA A 590 0.44 11.96 6.36
CA ALA A 590 0.95 11.33 7.57
C ALA A 590 -0.17 10.90 8.52
N LEU A 591 -1.26 11.67 8.60
CA LEU A 591 -2.46 11.32 9.37
C LEU A 591 -3.01 9.95 8.94
N TYR A 592 -3.15 9.73 7.62
CA TYR A 592 -3.64 8.47 7.10
C TYR A 592 -2.61 7.33 7.18
N GLU A 593 -1.32 7.60 6.97
CA GLU A 593 -0.26 6.59 7.17
C GLU A 593 -0.29 6.03 8.60
N HIS A 594 -0.39 6.91 9.60
CA HIS A 594 -0.42 6.51 11.00
C HIS A 594 -1.73 5.85 11.39
N ARG A 595 -2.86 6.36 10.90
CA ARG A 595 -4.17 5.76 11.14
C ARG A 595 -4.20 4.28 10.69
N VAL A 596 -3.66 4.00 9.49
CA VAL A 596 -3.59 2.63 8.97
C VAL A 596 -2.69 1.73 9.82
N ALA A 597 -1.56 2.25 10.31
CA ALA A 597 -0.70 1.52 11.23
C ALA A 597 -1.41 1.21 12.57
N VAL A 598 -2.15 2.17 13.11
CA VAL A 598 -2.97 1.99 14.34
C VAL A 598 -3.97 0.86 14.17
N GLU A 599 -4.76 0.88 13.09
CA GLU A 599 -5.74 -0.18 12.80
C GLU A 599 -5.07 -1.56 12.72
N GLY A 600 -3.94 -1.65 12.03
CA GLY A 600 -3.18 -2.90 11.93
C GLY A 600 -2.72 -3.44 13.29
N TRP A 601 -2.23 -2.56 14.16
CA TRP A 601 -1.83 -2.94 15.52
C TRP A 601 -3.03 -3.32 16.40
N LEU A 602 -4.17 -2.62 16.26
CA LEU A 602 -5.41 -2.97 16.94
C LEU A 602 -5.86 -4.40 16.57
N TRP A 603 -5.84 -4.76 15.29
CA TRP A 603 -6.15 -6.12 14.82
C TRP A 603 -5.03 -7.14 15.06
N GLY A 604 -3.80 -6.69 15.27
CA GLY A 604 -2.64 -7.58 15.46
C GLY A 604 -2.14 -8.21 14.16
N ILE A 605 -2.35 -7.54 13.03
CA ILE A 605 -1.88 -7.95 11.71
C ILE A 605 -0.58 -7.24 11.34
N ASN A 606 0.05 -7.65 10.23
CA ASN A 606 1.19 -6.94 9.66
C ASN A 606 0.72 -5.95 8.58
N SER A 607 0.74 -4.65 8.88
CA SER A 607 0.39 -3.61 7.90
C SER A 607 1.46 -3.36 6.85
N PHE A 608 2.62 -4.03 6.93
CA PHE A 608 3.83 -3.63 6.20
C PHE A 608 4.34 -4.68 5.21
N ASP A 609 3.73 -5.87 5.18
CA ASP A 609 3.93 -6.87 4.13
C ASP A 609 2.81 -6.84 3.07
N GLN A 610 2.96 -7.64 2.00
CA GLN A 610 1.96 -7.77 0.93
C GLN A 610 2.03 -9.12 0.20
N TRP A 611 2.15 -10.24 0.92
CA TRP A 611 2.30 -11.58 0.30
C TRP A 611 1.19 -11.97 -0.70
N GLY A 612 0.00 -11.39 -0.55
CA GLY A 612 -1.16 -11.67 -1.40
C GLY A 612 -0.98 -11.33 -2.88
N VAL A 613 0.00 -10.50 -3.26
CA VAL A 613 0.22 -10.10 -4.66
C VAL A 613 1.07 -11.08 -5.47
N GLU A 614 1.74 -12.03 -4.83
CA GLU A 614 2.76 -12.87 -5.48
C GLU A 614 2.15 -13.95 -6.40
N LEU A 615 1.02 -14.55 -6.02
CA LEU A 615 0.39 -15.62 -6.81
C LEU A 615 0.05 -15.16 -8.24
N GLY A 616 -0.52 -13.97 -8.38
CA GLY A 616 -0.86 -13.39 -9.68
C GLY A 616 0.38 -13.21 -10.57
N LYS A 617 1.49 -12.73 -10.00
CA LYS A 617 2.77 -12.55 -10.72
C LYS A 617 3.33 -13.87 -11.23
N VAL A 618 3.33 -14.92 -10.39
CA VAL A 618 3.82 -16.26 -10.77
C VAL A 618 2.98 -16.84 -11.89
N LEU A 619 1.65 -16.79 -11.78
CA LEU A 619 0.75 -17.31 -12.81
C LEU A 619 0.87 -16.51 -14.13
N ALA A 620 0.98 -15.18 -14.05
CA ALA A 620 1.17 -14.34 -15.23
C ALA A 620 2.50 -14.61 -15.95
N LYS A 621 3.59 -14.90 -15.22
CA LYS A 621 4.87 -15.33 -15.82
C LYS A 621 4.71 -16.66 -16.57
N GLY A 622 3.94 -17.61 -16.04
CA GLY A 622 3.58 -18.85 -16.73
C GLY A 622 2.80 -18.59 -18.02
N VAL A 623 1.75 -17.76 -17.95
CA VAL A 623 0.95 -17.38 -19.13
C VAL A 623 1.78 -16.63 -20.17
N ARG A 624 2.72 -15.77 -19.76
CA ARG A 624 3.66 -15.10 -20.66
C ARG A 624 4.48 -16.11 -21.49
N GLY A 625 5.02 -17.15 -20.85
CA GLY A 625 5.75 -18.20 -21.54
C GLY A 625 4.88 -19.00 -22.52
N ILE A 626 3.62 -19.28 -22.15
CA ILE A 626 2.65 -19.91 -23.05
C ILE A 626 2.40 -19.00 -24.27
N LEU A 627 2.08 -17.73 -24.05
CA LEU A 627 1.80 -16.78 -25.12
C LEU A 627 3.01 -16.62 -26.05
N GLN A 628 4.22 -16.51 -25.52
CA GLN A 628 5.44 -16.47 -26.32
C GLN A 628 5.52 -17.64 -27.30
N LYS A 629 5.41 -18.88 -26.81
CA LYS A 629 5.44 -20.09 -27.66
C LYS A 629 4.32 -20.07 -28.70
N ARG A 630 3.12 -19.62 -28.33
CA ARG A 630 1.98 -19.52 -29.26
C ARG A 630 2.24 -18.48 -30.35
N ARG A 631 2.89 -17.35 -30.05
CA ARG A 631 3.32 -16.34 -31.04
C ARG A 631 4.46 -16.83 -31.92
N GLU A 632 5.33 -17.71 -31.40
CA GLU A 632 6.37 -18.44 -32.16
C GLU A 632 5.81 -19.59 -33.02
N GLY A 633 4.48 -19.75 -33.10
CA GLY A 633 3.82 -20.74 -33.96
C GLY A 633 3.67 -22.13 -33.35
N LYS A 634 4.03 -22.34 -32.08
CA LYS A 634 3.86 -23.63 -31.40
C LYS A 634 2.40 -23.99 -31.21
N ALA A 635 2.09 -25.27 -31.35
CA ALA A 635 0.74 -25.78 -31.17
C ALA A 635 0.32 -25.67 -29.68
N PRO A 636 -1.00 -25.68 -29.38
CA PRO A 636 -1.51 -25.67 -28.01
C PRO A 636 -0.82 -26.67 -27.07
N HIS A 637 -0.62 -27.91 -27.51
CA HIS A 637 -0.01 -28.97 -26.70
C HIS A 637 1.51 -28.77 -26.46
N GLU A 638 2.18 -27.94 -27.27
CA GLU A 638 3.61 -27.62 -27.12
C GLU A 638 3.84 -26.34 -26.30
N SER A 639 2.80 -25.53 -26.13
CA SER A 639 2.87 -24.23 -25.43
C SER A 639 2.92 -24.36 -23.91
N GLY A 640 2.46 -25.48 -23.36
CA GLY A 640 2.23 -25.66 -21.92
C GLY A 640 0.82 -25.27 -21.45
N GLN A 641 -0.06 -24.79 -22.34
CA GLN A 641 -1.42 -24.41 -21.96
C GLN A 641 -2.30 -25.60 -21.53
N SER A 642 -1.88 -26.85 -21.76
CA SER A 642 -2.62 -28.05 -21.35
C SER A 642 -2.89 -28.10 -19.84
N GLU A 643 -1.95 -27.57 -19.04
CA GLU A 643 -1.99 -27.56 -17.58
C GLU A 643 -2.94 -26.51 -17.00
N LEU A 644 -3.41 -25.58 -17.83
CA LEU A 644 -4.41 -24.58 -17.43
C LEU A 644 -5.80 -25.22 -17.37
N CYS A 645 -6.68 -24.65 -16.54
CA CYS A 645 -8.08 -25.08 -16.49
C CYS A 645 -8.78 -24.88 -17.84
N SER A 646 -9.83 -25.67 -18.09
CA SER A 646 -10.52 -25.70 -19.38
C SER A 646 -11.06 -24.35 -19.82
N SER A 647 -11.56 -23.54 -18.89
CA SER A 647 -12.03 -22.18 -19.15
C SER A 647 -10.92 -21.29 -19.70
N THR A 648 -9.75 -21.24 -19.01
CA THR A 648 -8.60 -20.44 -19.45
C THR A 648 -8.06 -20.92 -20.79
N ARG A 649 -8.04 -22.23 -21.04
CA ARG A 649 -7.61 -22.77 -22.35
C ARG A 649 -8.48 -22.25 -23.49
N LYS A 650 -9.80 -22.23 -23.33
CA LYS A 650 -10.74 -21.76 -24.36
C LYS A 650 -10.61 -20.27 -24.63
N ILE A 651 -10.55 -19.44 -23.58
CA ILE A 651 -10.42 -17.99 -23.75
C ILE A 651 -9.04 -17.59 -24.28
N LEU A 652 -7.97 -18.29 -23.87
CA LEU A 652 -6.62 -18.07 -24.41
C LEU A 652 -6.57 -18.43 -25.89
N GLU A 653 -7.18 -19.55 -26.30
CA GLU A 653 -7.26 -19.90 -27.70
C GLU A 653 -8.00 -18.84 -28.51
N HIS A 654 -9.16 -18.37 -28.02
CA HIS A 654 -9.89 -17.28 -28.65
C HIS A 654 -9.03 -16.01 -28.80
N TYR A 655 -8.37 -15.58 -27.72
CA TYR A 655 -7.47 -14.44 -27.73
C TYR A 655 -6.36 -14.59 -28.78
N VAL A 656 -5.68 -15.73 -28.81
CA VAL A 656 -4.59 -15.98 -29.77
C VAL A 656 -5.11 -15.95 -31.20
N GLN A 657 -6.24 -16.60 -31.49
CA GLN A 657 -6.80 -16.64 -32.86
C GLN A 657 -7.26 -15.26 -33.34
N GLN A 658 -7.90 -14.47 -32.48
CA GLN A 658 -8.34 -13.11 -32.84
C GLN A 658 -7.18 -12.10 -32.92
N SER A 659 -6.01 -12.46 -32.42
CA SER A 659 -4.83 -11.59 -32.39
C SER A 659 -3.70 -12.09 -33.28
N LYS A 660 -3.95 -13.06 -34.17
CA LYS A 660 -2.97 -13.42 -35.20
C LYS A 660 -2.96 -12.30 -36.24
N ALA A 661 -1.81 -11.63 -36.33
CA ALA A 661 -1.53 -10.68 -37.41
C ALA A 661 -1.45 -11.42 -38.75
#